data_AF-A0A352XNS3-F1
#
_entry.id   AF-A0A352XNS3-F1
#
_cell.length_a   1.000
_cell.length_b   1.000
_cell.length_c   1.000
_cell.angle_alpha   90.00
_cell.angle_beta   90.00
_cell.angle_gamma   90.00
#
_symmetry.space_group_name_H-M   'P 1'
#
loop_
_entity.id
_entity.type
_entity.pdbx_description
1 polymer ?
#
loop_
_entity_poly.entity_id
_entity_poly.type
_entity_poly.pdbx_seq_one_letter_code
_entity_poly.pdbx_strand_id
1 'polypeptide(L)'
;MIKSVIFVLIFAHAARAQGNLHADSDWMVDPRPFKARVSEDKQRGVLIMENGLARRVIKLAPNAATISLQNLTTGEELLRAVAPEARVTVDGMAYPVGGLTGQLVQNFIKEEWIKDLKSLPGSYQFTRWEDSSIAPRFAWKKRPEWMAKDHPWPAPGRHIVMHYDPPTAPNKNLSGKVIEQETFGAFAPPKSDWKITASKLHARSSFNNEGKSGEIMSLPDCSVFAERDWPKDAVTVELELDAGDDALSNAWGPGLALVAADGQTAHCIIRPHQQVYETPAGLTGKLDRAKPVRLRARLAAGEVHFEASQEGEDFTALATIAFTQMPAKIRIGKVGRDGKGEDYNGADQQTTLIRCHMREITFRAKETSTAHQARVDLPKIQVHYELYDGIPLFSKWLTMTQSHEKPVRLTSFTAHELKLAEVESSVNTAPTSEKFPLWVETDMAFGDMTPEYASPCVKYSADPEYATQVHYDRQTPCLLECRPPLGPDQEISTKNPFESFRVFELLQDSSERERRTLARRKMYRTIAPWTHENPLMFHKVQSDPATIREAIDQAAEVGFEMVIMSFGSGFNFESRDKAYWDLYKELADYGRSKGIALGAYSLLASRGAANPKDNTQGSPARYGVMPCLGTQWGRDYLDNIVAFTRYAGFSVFENDGSYPGDICCATDHPFHRGKEDSQWVMWRAITQQYQALRAEGVYLNIPDWYFLTGANKAGMGYRETNWSLPRAEQEIIERQNIYDGTWSRTQSMGWMFVPLSQYHGGGAAATIEPLRQHLPHYEARFANLLGYGVQACFRGPRLYDSEETKAVVKKWVSFYKQHRDVLDNGEIIHLRRPSGRDWDGILHANPLGKEQGMLCIYNPLNEEITRSIRVPMHYTGLRDNCQISIDGDEPKTRAIDGSQHITLPLKIPAQGRRFVILQK
;
A
#
# COMPACT_ATOMS: atom_id res chain seq x y z
N MET A 1 -45.11 -37.04 -24.10
CA MET A 1 -44.18 -37.99 -23.47
C MET A 1 -42.86 -37.91 -24.24
N ILE A 2 -41.97 -36.97 -23.94
CA ILE A 2 -40.86 -37.08 -22.97
C ILE A 2 -39.96 -38.29 -23.24
N LYS A 3 -38.75 -38.04 -23.78
CA LYS A 3 -37.48 -38.42 -23.13
C LYS A 3 -36.27 -37.73 -23.76
N SER A 4 -35.57 -37.04 -22.87
CA SER A 4 -34.28 -36.36 -22.89
C SER A 4 -33.13 -37.05 -23.65
N VAL A 5 -32.29 -36.24 -24.30
CA VAL A 5 -30.84 -36.47 -24.42
C VAL A 5 -30.15 -35.13 -24.16
N ILE A 6 -29.37 -35.08 -23.08
CA ILE A 6 -28.46 -33.99 -22.73
C ILE A 6 -27.15 -34.24 -23.47
N PHE A 7 -26.73 -33.31 -24.33
CA PHE A 7 -25.37 -33.27 -24.87
C PHE A 7 -24.55 -32.28 -24.04
N VAL A 8 -23.61 -32.79 -23.25
CA VAL A 8 -22.56 -32.00 -22.60
C VAL A 8 -21.47 -31.73 -23.64
N LEU A 9 -21.32 -30.48 -24.05
CA LEU A 9 -20.20 -30.02 -24.88
C LEU A 9 -19.03 -29.64 -23.97
N ILE A 10 -18.02 -30.52 -23.91
CA ILE A 10 -16.69 -30.22 -23.37
C ILE A 10 -15.95 -29.41 -24.45
N PHE A 11 -15.80 -28.10 -24.26
CA PHE A 11 -14.90 -27.29 -25.07
C PHE A 11 -13.49 -27.31 -24.47
N ALA A 12 -12.66 -28.23 -24.96
CA ALA A 12 -11.22 -28.11 -24.87
C ALA A 12 -10.77 -27.00 -25.83
N HIS A 13 -10.31 -25.86 -25.31
CA HIS A 13 -9.66 -24.83 -26.11
C HIS A 13 -8.21 -25.23 -26.37
N ALA A 14 -7.96 -25.79 -27.56
CA ALA A 14 -6.62 -25.93 -28.11
C ALA A 14 -6.17 -24.56 -28.67
N ALA A 15 -5.07 -24.05 -28.12
CA ALA A 15 -4.42 -22.81 -28.49
C ALA A 15 -4.00 -22.78 -29.97
N ARG A 16 -4.10 -21.60 -30.59
CA ARG A 16 -3.36 -21.28 -31.82
C ARG A 16 -2.27 -20.27 -31.53
N ALA A 17 -1.06 -20.71 -31.83
CA ALA A 17 0.22 -20.06 -31.66
C ALA A 17 0.33 -18.68 -32.34
N GLN A 18 0.74 -17.70 -31.55
CA GLN A 18 1.86 -16.83 -31.89
C GLN A 18 2.90 -16.98 -30.76
N GLY A 19 4.13 -17.33 -31.14
CA GLY A 19 5.10 -17.97 -30.26
C GLY A 19 5.55 -17.15 -29.06
N ASN A 20 5.20 -17.62 -27.86
CA ASN A 20 5.97 -17.40 -26.64
C ASN A 20 7.00 -18.53 -26.51
N LEU A 21 8.29 -18.21 -26.64
CA LEU A 21 9.43 -19.14 -26.57
C LEU A 21 9.61 -19.84 -25.21
N HIS A 22 8.68 -19.68 -24.24
CA HIS A 22 8.79 -20.21 -22.88
C HIS A 22 7.51 -20.91 -22.36
N ALA A 23 6.54 -21.23 -23.21
CA ALA A 23 5.24 -21.79 -22.80
C ALA A 23 5.30 -23.14 -22.05
N ASP A 24 6.44 -23.83 -22.03
CA ASP A 24 6.58 -25.16 -21.41
C ASP A 24 7.04 -25.14 -19.93
N SER A 25 7.30 -23.98 -19.32
CA SER A 25 7.82 -23.89 -17.94
C SER A 25 7.04 -22.91 -17.05
N ASP A 26 6.44 -23.41 -15.97
CA ASP A 26 5.81 -22.58 -14.94
C ASP A 26 6.90 -21.87 -14.11
N TRP A 27 6.91 -20.53 -14.13
CA TRP A 27 7.89 -19.70 -13.41
C TRP A 27 7.87 -19.90 -11.88
N MET A 28 6.77 -20.43 -11.32
CA MET A 28 6.72 -20.82 -9.91
C MET A 28 7.64 -22.00 -9.59
N VAL A 29 7.87 -22.88 -10.57
CA VAL A 29 8.67 -24.09 -10.47
C VAL A 29 10.10 -23.85 -10.96
N ASP A 30 10.26 -23.24 -12.13
CA ASP A 30 11.57 -22.87 -12.69
C ASP A 30 11.58 -21.44 -13.24
N PRO A 31 12.08 -20.46 -12.47
CA PRO A 31 12.13 -19.06 -12.90
C PRO A 31 13.31 -18.73 -13.82
N ARG A 32 14.28 -19.65 -14.00
CA ARG A 32 15.55 -19.36 -14.67
C ARG A 32 15.43 -18.86 -16.12
N PRO A 33 14.47 -19.33 -16.95
CA PRO A 33 14.34 -18.89 -18.34
C PRO A 33 13.90 -17.43 -18.53
N PHE A 34 13.29 -16.83 -17.51
CA PHE A 34 12.65 -15.52 -17.61
C PHE A 34 13.64 -14.41 -17.25
N LYS A 35 14.13 -13.67 -18.25
CA LYS A 35 15.20 -12.67 -18.11
C LYS A 35 14.75 -11.29 -18.52
N ALA A 36 14.96 -10.32 -17.65
CA ALA A 36 14.62 -8.92 -17.86
C ALA A 36 15.46 -8.32 -19.00
N ARG A 37 14.78 -7.60 -19.88
CA ARG A 37 15.36 -6.96 -21.07
C ARG A 37 14.61 -5.68 -21.38
N VAL A 38 15.35 -4.73 -21.94
CA VAL A 38 14.85 -3.42 -22.34
C VAL A 38 15.20 -3.22 -23.81
N SER A 39 14.24 -2.71 -24.58
CA SER A 39 14.43 -2.40 -26.00
C SER A 39 13.63 -1.17 -26.40
N GLU A 40 14.13 -0.42 -27.38
CA GLU A 40 13.43 0.73 -27.94
C GLU A 40 12.99 0.39 -29.36
N ASP A 41 11.69 0.52 -29.63
CA ASP A 41 11.15 0.52 -30.98
C ASP A 41 11.08 1.97 -31.46
N LYS A 42 12.08 2.35 -32.27
CA LYS A 42 12.22 3.71 -32.80
C LYS A 42 11.14 4.09 -33.79
N GLN A 43 10.52 3.13 -34.49
CA GLN A 43 9.46 3.41 -35.45
C GLN A 43 8.17 3.78 -34.74
N ARG A 44 7.84 3.06 -33.67
CA ARG A 44 6.69 3.37 -32.80
C ARG A 44 7.01 4.48 -31.79
N GLY A 45 8.29 4.74 -31.54
CA GLY A 45 8.78 5.69 -30.54
C GLY A 45 8.41 5.25 -29.13
N VAL A 46 8.62 3.97 -28.82
CA VAL A 46 8.25 3.36 -27.53
C VAL A 46 9.45 2.64 -26.90
N LEU A 47 9.51 2.66 -25.57
CA LEU A 47 10.41 1.85 -24.76
C LEU A 47 9.64 0.63 -24.24
N ILE A 48 10.22 -0.56 -24.36
CA ILE A 48 9.64 -1.84 -23.96
C ILE A 48 10.52 -2.46 -22.89
N MET A 49 9.95 -2.68 -21.70
CA MET A 49 10.57 -3.42 -20.61
C MET A 49 9.82 -4.75 -20.45
N GLU A 50 10.50 -5.88 -20.59
CA GLU A 50 9.87 -7.21 -20.42
C GLU A 50 10.83 -8.27 -19.89
N ASN A 51 10.29 -9.33 -19.30
CA ASN A 51 11.10 -10.47 -18.83
C ASN A 51 10.55 -11.84 -19.27
N GLY A 52 9.54 -11.85 -20.15
CA GLY A 52 8.82 -13.05 -20.57
C GLY A 52 7.62 -13.43 -19.67
N LEU A 53 7.43 -12.75 -18.53
CA LEU A 53 6.29 -12.91 -17.62
C LEU A 53 5.43 -11.65 -17.53
N ALA A 54 6.06 -10.49 -17.61
CA ALA A 54 5.40 -9.20 -17.66
C ALA A 54 6.04 -8.28 -18.71
N ARG A 55 5.25 -7.33 -19.22
CA ARG A 55 5.71 -6.29 -20.15
C ARG A 55 5.11 -4.94 -19.78
N ARG A 56 5.92 -3.89 -19.82
CA ARG A 56 5.50 -2.48 -19.74
C ARG A 56 5.99 -1.76 -20.99
N VAL A 57 5.11 -1.00 -21.63
CA VAL A 57 5.43 -0.20 -22.82
C VAL A 57 5.17 1.27 -22.53
N ILE A 58 6.18 2.10 -22.78
CA ILE A 58 6.14 3.55 -22.54
C ILE A 58 6.31 4.28 -23.88
N LYS A 59 5.32 5.09 -24.26
CA LYS A 59 5.44 6.03 -25.37
C LYS A 59 6.44 7.11 -24.99
N LEU A 60 7.38 7.50 -25.86
CA LEU A 60 8.45 8.45 -25.52
C LEU A 60 8.18 9.89 -26.02
N ALA A 61 7.32 10.05 -27.02
CA ALA A 61 6.98 11.34 -27.62
C ALA A 61 5.48 11.37 -27.98
N PRO A 62 4.77 12.52 -27.86
CA PRO A 62 5.30 13.86 -27.57
C PRO A 62 5.73 14.09 -26.11
N ASN A 63 5.40 13.17 -25.19
CA ASN A 63 5.97 13.09 -23.84
C ASN A 63 5.90 11.62 -23.37
N ALA A 64 6.57 11.29 -22.27
CA ALA A 64 6.59 9.92 -21.78
C ALA A 64 5.31 9.51 -21.05
N ALA A 65 4.67 8.41 -21.44
CA ALA A 65 3.54 7.81 -20.72
C ALA A 65 3.42 6.31 -20.98
N THR A 66 3.06 5.56 -19.94
CA THR A 66 2.78 4.13 -20.00
C THR A 66 1.50 3.91 -20.77
N ILE A 67 1.60 3.18 -21.87
CA ILE A 67 0.50 2.89 -22.79
C ILE A 67 0.08 1.42 -22.73
N SER A 68 0.85 0.56 -22.05
CA SER A 68 0.53 -0.85 -21.86
C SER A 68 1.25 -1.43 -20.64
N LEU A 69 0.54 -2.25 -19.87
CA LEU A 69 1.04 -3.08 -18.77
C LEU A 69 0.40 -4.46 -18.91
N GLN A 70 1.19 -5.44 -19.36
CA GLN A 70 0.72 -6.77 -19.74
C GLN A 70 1.24 -7.84 -18.80
N ASN A 71 0.34 -8.75 -18.42
CA ASN A 71 0.72 -10.05 -17.88
C ASN A 71 0.92 -11.01 -19.06
N LEU A 72 2.17 -11.36 -19.36
CA LEU A 72 2.49 -12.23 -20.50
C LEU A 72 2.15 -13.70 -20.25
N THR A 73 1.88 -14.08 -19.00
CA THR A 73 1.46 -15.44 -18.63
C THR A 73 -0.04 -15.63 -18.91
N THR A 74 -0.88 -14.63 -18.66
CA THR A 74 -2.34 -14.69 -18.91
C THR A 74 -2.75 -14.07 -20.25
N GLY A 75 -1.92 -13.19 -20.81
CA GLY A 75 -2.23 -12.38 -21.99
C GLY A 75 -3.07 -11.14 -21.68
N GLU A 76 -3.32 -10.83 -20.40
CA GLU A 76 -4.16 -9.70 -19.99
C GLU A 76 -3.45 -8.36 -20.12
N GLU A 77 -4.19 -7.35 -20.61
CA GLU A 77 -3.81 -5.94 -20.59
C GLU A 77 -4.47 -5.26 -19.39
N LEU A 78 -3.68 -4.73 -18.47
CA LEU A 78 -4.18 -4.18 -17.21
C LEU A 78 -4.63 -2.73 -17.34
N LEU A 79 -4.14 -1.99 -18.35
CA LEU A 79 -4.44 -0.57 -18.50
C LEU A 79 -5.63 -0.32 -19.42
N ARG A 80 -6.51 0.58 -19.00
CA ARG A 80 -7.59 1.11 -19.84
C ARG A 80 -7.30 2.48 -20.42
N ALA A 81 -6.41 3.25 -19.79
CA ALA A 81 -6.12 4.62 -20.21
C ALA A 81 -4.74 5.09 -19.76
N VAL A 82 -4.22 6.09 -20.47
CA VAL A 82 -2.96 6.75 -20.11
C VAL A 82 -3.12 7.65 -18.90
N ALA A 83 -2.05 7.75 -18.10
CA ALA A 83 -1.91 8.65 -16.98
C ALA A 83 -0.49 9.25 -16.98
N PRO A 84 -0.23 10.33 -16.22
CA PRO A 84 1.13 10.77 -15.93
C PRO A 84 1.95 9.68 -15.24
N GLU A 85 3.27 9.70 -15.45
CA GLU A 85 4.15 8.76 -14.76
C GLU A 85 4.23 9.06 -13.26
N ALA A 86 4.10 10.32 -12.88
CA ALA A 86 3.98 10.75 -11.49
C ALA A 86 3.31 12.12 -11.41
N ARG A 87 3.05 12.57 -10.19
CA ARG A 87 2.65 13.95 -9.90
C ARG A 87 3.48 14.48 -8.74
N VAL A 88 3.92 15.72 -8.82
CA VAL A 88 4.60 16.42 -7.72
C VAL A 88 3.92 17.75 -7.46
N THR A 89 3.84 18.15 -6.20
CA THR A 89 3.35 19.47 -5.80
C THR A 89 4.50 20.25 -5.21
N VAL A 90 4.97 21.27 -5.93
CA VAL A 90 6.10 22.12 -5.51
C VAL A 90 5.57 23.50 -5.13
N ASP A 91 5.84 23.92 -3.90
CA ASP A 91 5.33 25.14 -3.26
C ASP A 91 3.81 25.29 -3.42
N GLY A 92 3.07 24.20 -3.22
CA GLY A 92 1.62 24.16 -3.36
C GLY A 92 1.08 24.10 -4.80
N MET A 93 1.95 24.12 -5.83
CA MET A 93 1.55 24.00 -7.24
C MET A 93 1.82 22.60 -7.79
N ALA A 94 0.80 21.98 -8.40
CA ALA A 94 0.89 20.62 -8.93
C ALA A 94 1.47 20.59 -10.36
N TYR A 95 2.39 19.65 -10.59
CA TYR A 95 3.03 19.38 -11.88
C TYR A 95 2.96 17.88 -12.18
N PRO A 96 2.30 17.47 -13.27
CA PRO A 96 2.42 16.13 -13.79
C PRO A 96 3.86 15.85 -14.26
N VAL A 97 4.31 14.61 -14.14
CA VAL A 97 5.60 14.16 -14.68
C VAL A 97 5.34 13.25 -15.86
N GLY A 98 5.74 13.70 -17.06
CA GLY A 98 5.30 13.04 -18.29
C GLY A 98 3.78 13.15 -18.49
N GLY A 99 3.22 12.13 -19.11
CA GLY A 99 1.79 11.99 -19.33
C GLY A 99 1.34 12.49 -20.69
N LEU A 100 0.28 11.86 -21.17
CA LEU A 100 -0.39 12.16 -22.43
C LEU A 100 -1.88 12.43 -22.18
N THR A 101 -2.49 13.20 -23.08
CA THR A 101 -3.92 13.52 -23.08
C THR A 101 -4.52 13.39 -24.48
N GLY A 102 -5.84 13.51 -24.61
CA GLY A 102 -6.58 13.38 -25.86
C GLY A 102 -7.14 11.98 -26.15
N GLN A 103 -7.06 11.06 -25.18
CA GLN A 103 -7.71 9.76 -25.28
C GLN A 103 -9.24 9.92 -25.18
N LEU A 104 -9.95 9.60 -26.26
CA LEU A 104 -11.39 9.84 -26.39
C LEU A 104 -12.24 8.91 -25.50
N VAL A 105 -11.87 7.64 -25.43
CA VAL A 105 -12.58 6.60 -24.66
C VAL A 105 -11.67 6.09 -23.57
N GLN A 106 -12.13 6.11 -22.32
CA GLN A 106 -11.31 5.77 -21.14
C GLN A 106 -11.44 4.30 -20.70
N ASN A 107 -12.07 3.43 -21.51
CA ASN A 107 -12.26 1.99 -21.25
C ASN A 107 -11.12 1.10 -21.77
N PHE A 108 -10.39 1.54 -22.80
CA PHE A 108 -9.29 0.81 -23.43
C PHE A 108 -8.42 1.77 -24.25
N ILE A 109 -7.21 1.35 -24.60
CA ILE A 109 -6.29 2.10 -25.47
C ILE A 109 -6.18 1.36 -26.80
N LYS A 110 -6.55 2.01 -27.92
CA LYS A 110 -6.27 1.46 -29.25
C LYS A 110 -4.91 1.91 -29.75
N GLU A 111 -4.21 1.01 -30.45
CA GLU A 111 -2.93 1.32 -31.07
C GLU A 111 -3.03 2.52 -32.03
N GLU A 112 -4.13 2.62 -32.80
CA GLU A 112 -4.31 3.73 -33.74
C GLU A 112 -4.45 5.12 -33.08
N TRP A 113 -4.81 5.20 -31.80
CA TRP A 113 -4.99 6.48 -31.08
C TRP A 113 -3.67 7.03 -30.54
N ILE A 114 -2.68 6.16 -30.31
CA ILE A 114 -1.43 6.50 -29.62
C ILE A 114 -0.66 7.62 -30.35
N LYS A 115 -0.72 7.62 -31.69
CA LYS A 115 -0.08 8.66 -32.52
C LYS A 115 -0.72 10.05 -32.40
N ASP A 116 -1.98 10.12 -31.99
CA ASP A 116 -2.77 11.36 -31.93
C ASP A 116 -2.81 11.94 -30.49
N LEU A 117 -2.27 11.20 -29.52
CA LEU A 117 -2.13 11.67 -28.14
C LEU A 117 -1.17 12.85 -28.05
N LYS A 118 -1.51 13.81 -27.19
CA LYS A 118 -0.76 15.06 -27.01
C LYS A 118 -0.09 15.10 -25.63
N SER A 119 0.99 15.86 -25.51
CA SER A 119 1.65 16.11 -24.22
C SER A 119 0.64 16.72 -23.24
N LEU A 120 0.58 16.20 -22.02
CA LEU A 120 -0.29 16.74 -20.99
C LEU A 120 0.15 18.18 -20.63
N PRO A 121 -0.73 19.19 -20.67
CA PRO A 121 -0.33 20.58 -20.42
C PRO A 121 0.32 20.79 -19.05
N GLY A 122 1.41 21.57 -19.03
CA GLY A 122 2.18 21.89 -17.81
C GLY A 122 2.92 20.71 -17.18
N SER A 123 3.05 19.59 -17.90
CA SER A 123 3.84 18.44 -17.44
C SER A 123 5.34 18.66 -17.61
N TYR A 124 6.13 18.05 -16.73
CA TYR A 124 7.55 17.86 -16.98
C TYR A 124 7.76 17.07 -18.28
N GLN A 125 8.74 17.48 -19.08
CA GLN A 125 8.99 16.91 -20.41
C GLN A 125 10.08 15.85 -20.34
N PHE A 126 9.77 14.66 -20.84
CA PHE A 126 10.72 13.60 -21.04
C PHE A 126 11.83 14.03 -22.00
N THR A 127 13.09 13.72 -21.66
CA THR A 127 14.25 14.07 -22.49
C THR A 127 15.06 12.86 -22.95
N ARG A 128 15.32 11.90 -22.04
CA ARG A 128 16.16 10.74 -22.33
C ARG A 128 15.95 9.64 -21.28
N TRP A 129 16.41 8.43 -21.61
CA TRP A 129 16.43 7.31 -20.69
C TRP A 129 17.82 6.66 -20.63
N GLU A 130 18.11 5.96 -19.52
CA GLU A 130 19.33 5.17 -19.29
C GLU A 130 18.95 3.75 -18.88
N ASP A 131 19.85 2.78 -19.12
CA ASP A 131 19.70 1.38 -18.74
C ASP A 131 20.98 0.87 -18.08
N SER A 132 20.82 0.17 -16.96
CA SER A 132 21.91 -0.40 -16.16
C SER A 132 21.46 -1.67 -15.44
N SER A 133 22.39 -2.33 -14.75
CA SER A 133 22.05 -3.38 -13.79
C SER A 133 21.48 -2.76 -12.52
N ILE A 134 20.56 -3.46 -11.87
CA ILE A 134 20.03 -3.08 -10.55
C ILE A 134 21.17 -2.94 -9.54
N ALA A 135 21.11 -1.88 -8.72
CA ALA A 135 22.06 -1.62 -7.63
C ALA A 135 21.45 -2.00 -6.26
N PRO A 136 22.27 -2.31 -5.23
CA PRO A 136 21.78 -2.50 -3.87
C PRO A 136 20.99 -1.27 -3.39
N ARG A 137 19.78 -1.48 -2.84
CA ARG A 137 18.98 -0.37 -2.27
C ARG A 137 19.59 0.23 -1.01
N PHE A 138 20.32 -0.60 -0.26
CA PHE A 138 21.09 -0.23 0.92
C PHE A 138 22.16 -1.28 1.20
N ALA A 139 23.14 -0.93 2.04
CA ALA A 139 24.20 -1.84 2.45
C ALA A 139 23.64 -2.95 3.35
N TRP A 140 23.95 -4.20 3.02
CA TRP A 140 23.59 -5.36 3.82
C TRP A 140 24.79 -6.28 3.97
N LYS A 141 25.18 -6.57 5.21
CA LYS A 141 26.16 -7.62 5.53
C LYS A 141 25.42 -8.93 5.78
N LYS A 142 25.51 -9.84 4.81
CA LYS A 142 24.86 -11.16 4.87
C LYS A 142 25.36 -11.99 6.04
N ARG A 143 24.50 -12.91 6.50
CA ARG A 143 24.80 -13.95 7.50
C ARG A 143 24.58 -15.33 6.89
N PRO A 144 25.52 -15.85 6.07
CA PRO A 144 25.38 -17.14 5.40
C PRO A 144 25.11 -18.30 6.38
N GLU A 145 25.60 -18.20 7.62
CA GLU A 145 25.35 -19.17 8.68
C GLU A 145 23.86 -19.36 9.03
N TRP A 146 23.01 -18.37 8.73
CA TRP A 146 21.56 -18.41 8.98
C TRP A 146 20.73 -18.68 7.73
N MET A 147 21.37 -18.85 6.59
CA MET A 147 20.72 -19.02 5.30
C MET A 147 21.01 -20.42 4.76
N ALA A 148 19.97 -21.16 4.39
CA ALA A 148 20.18 -22.45 3.73
C ALA A 148 20.82 -22.32 2.33
N LYS A 149 20.66 -21.16 1.69
CA LYS A 149 21.23 -20.85 0.37
C LYS A 149 21.60 -19.37 0.29
N ASP A 150 22.71 -19.05 -0.37
CA ASP A 150 23.06 -17.67 -0.67
C ASP A 150 22.23 -17.16 -1.87
N HIS A 151 21.49 -16.07 -1.64
CA HIS A 151 20.63 -15.43 -2.64
C HIS A 151 21.25 -14.09 -3.08
N PRO A 152 21.12 -13.69 -4.36
CA PRO A 152 21.73 -12.47 -4.86
C PRO A 152 21.17 -11.21 -4.16
N TRP A 153 22.06 -10.26 -3.86
CA TRP A 153 21.69 -8.91 -3.46
C TRP A 153 22.60 -7.92 -4.20
N PRO A 154 22.06 -7.06 -5.06
CA PRO A 154 20.63 -6.94 -5.40
C PRO A 154 20.14 -8.14 -6.22
N ALA A 155 18.82 -8.30 -6.34
CA ALA A 155 18.25 -9.25 -7.28
C ALA A 155 18.64 -8.91 -8.73
N PRO A 156 18.93 -9.89 -9.60
CA PRO A 156 19.25 -9.64 -11.00
C PRO A 156 18.04 -9.07 -11.75
N GLY A 157 18.31 -8.16 -12.68
CA GLY A 157 17.30 -7.48 -13.48
C GLY A 157 17.87 -6.26 -14.21
N ARG A 158 16.98 -5.39 -14.70
CA ARG A 158 17.33 -4.13 -15.38
C ARG A 158 16.82 -2.93 -14.59
N HIS A 159 17.64 -1.89 -14.48
CA HIS A 159 17.30 -0.59 -13.89
C HIS A 159 17.28 0.47 -14.99
N ILE A 160 16.14 1.13 -15.15
CA ILE A 160 15.89 2.16 -16.14
C ILE A 160 15.71 3.49 -15.42
N VAL A 161 16.37 4.54 -15.93
CA VAL A 161 16.19 5.92 -15.44
C VAL A 161 15.62 6.77 -16.56
N MET A 162 14.44 7.37 -16.37
CA MET A 162 13.83 8.30 -17.31
C MET A 162 13.97 9.73 -16.79
N HIS A 163 14.55 10.61 -17.59
CA HIS A 163 14.86 11.99 -17.20
C HIS A 163 13.79 12.95 -17.71
N TYR A 164 13.37 13.86 -16.83
CA TYR A 164 12.35 14.86 -17.13
C TYR A 164 12.82 16.27 -16.74
N ASP A 165 12.73 17.18 -17.71
CA ASP A 165 13.02 18.60 -17.50
C ASP A 165 11.74 19.38 -17.13
N PRO A 166 11.86 20.46 -16.33
CA PRO A 166 10.73 21.29 -15.95
C PRO A 166 9.91 21.81 -17.13
N PRO A 167 8.59 22.00 -16.97
CA PRO A 167 7.76 22.60 -18.01
C PRO A 167 8.18 24.05 -18.30
N THR A 168 8.11 24.45 -19.57
CA THR A 168 8.38 25.84 -20.00
C THR A 168 7.31 26.83 -19.56
N ALA A 169 6.13 26.36 -19.16
CA ALA A 169 5.09 27.14 -18.50
C ALA A 169 4.24 26.21 -17.62
N PRO A 170 3.80 26.65 -16.43
CA PRO A 170 2.86 25.86 -15.62
C PRO A 170 1.56 25.60 -16.40
N ASN A 171 0.84 24.54 -16.05
CA ASN A 171 -0.50 24.32 -16.62
C ASN A 171 -1.36 25.55 -16.31
N LYS A 172 -2.08 26.09 -17.30
CA LYS A 172 -3.06 27.15 -17.06
C LYS A 172 -4.25 26.54 -16.32
N ASN A 173 -4.17 26.43 -14.99
CA ASN A 173 -5.31 26.09 -14.14
C ASN A 173 -5.51 27.19 -13.08
N LEU A 174 -6.42 28.12 -13.39
CA LEU A 174 -7.26 28.96 -12.52
C LEU A 174 -6.75 29.26 -11.09
N SER A 175 -5.83 30.23 -11.01
CA SER A 175 -5.87 31.46 -10.18
C SER A 175 -6.22 31.43 -8.66
N GLY A 176 -5.87 30.38 -7.90
CA GLY A 176 -5.80 30.44 -6.41
C GLY A 176 -6.00 29.12 -5.66
N LYS A 177 -5.47 29.02 -4.42
CA LYS A 177 -5.66 27.85 -3.52
C LYS A 177 -7.15 27.62 -3.27
N VAL A 178 -7.63 26.39 -3.47
CA VAL A 178 -9.00 25.99 -3.09
C VAL A 178 -9.13 26.09 -1.57
N ILE A 179 -10.05 26.95 -1.12
CA ILE A 179 -10.43 27.10 0.30
C ILE A 179 -11.48 26.06 0.65
N GLU A 180 -12.46 25.93 -0.22
CA GLU A 180 -13.60 25.04 -0.02
C GLU A 180 -14.18 24.62 -1.37
N GLN A 181 -14.66 23.37 -1.43
CA GLN A 181 -15.36 22.81 -2.57
C GLN A 181 -16.56 21.99 -2.07
N GLU A 182 -17.67 22.03 -2.80
CA GLU A 182 -18.86 21.24 -2.53
C GLU A 182 -19.53 20.82 -3.85
N THR A 183 -19.87 19.54 -3.94
CA THR A 183 -20.56 18.94 -5.09
C THR A 183 -22.02 18.67 -4.73
N PHE A 184 -22.92 18.99 -5.65
CA PHE A 184 -24.37 18.81 -5.55
C PHE A 184 -24.84 17.67 -6.49
N GLY A 185 -26.04 17.13 -6.26
CA GLY A 185 -26.64 16.06 -7.07
C GLY A 185 -26.58 14.65 -6.49
N ALA A 186 -25.90 14.44 -5.35
CA ALA A 186 -25.94 13.19 -4.59
C ALA A 186 -27.20 13.09 -3.71
N PHE A 187 -27.55 11.87 -3.25
CA PHE A 187 -28.60 11.61 -2.25
C PHE A 187 -28.20 12.09 -0.82
N ALA A 188 -27.44 13.19 -0.74
CA ALA A 188 -27.00 13.82 0.48
C ALA A 188 -27.53 15.26 0.52
N PRO A 189 -27.99 15.75 1.69
CA PRO A 189 -28.34 17.16 1.83
C PRO A 189 -27.11 18.04 1.60
N PRO A 190 -27.29 19.31 1.19
CA PRO A 190 -26.18 20.26 1.15
C PRO A 190 -25.60 20.42 2.57
N LYS A 191 -24.36 20.93 2.68
CA LYS A 191 -23.76 21.21 4.00
C LYS A 191 -24.71 22.05 4.86
N SER A 192 -24.69 21.82 6.17
CA SER A 192 -25.69 22.35 7.11
C SER A 192 -25.71 23.89 7.24
N ASP A 193 -24.69 24.57 6.72
CA ASP A 193 -24.58 26.03 6.67
C ASP A 193 -25.38 26.67 5.51
N TRP A 194 -25.91 25.88 4.56
CA TRP A 194 -26.81 26.38 3.52
C TRP A 194 -28.23 26.57 4.02
N LYS A 195 -28.75 27.79 3.89
CA LYS A 195 -30.16 28.13 4.12
C LYS A 195 -30.92 28.18 2.80
N ILE A 196 -31.88 27.27 2.65
CA ILE A 196 -32.70 27.17 1.43
C ILE A 196 -33.91 28.11 1.49
N THR A 197 -34.15 28.82 0.38
CA THR A 197 -35.36 29.62 0.14
C THR A 197 -36.02 29.15 -1.16
N ALA A 198 -37.33 28.88 -1.13
CA ALA A 198 -38.09 28.45 -2.29
C ALA A 198 -39.35 29.30 -2.47
N SER A 199 -39.69 29.60 -3.71
CA SER A 199 -40.92 30.30 -4.10
C SER A 199 -42.15 29.58 -3.57
N LYS A 200 -43.12 30.37 -3.09
CA LYS A 200 -44.41 29.85 -2.61
C LYS A 200 -45.46 29.73 -3.72
N LEU A 201 -45.14 30.15 -4.95
CA LEU A 201 -46.08 30.14 -6.08
C LEU A 201 -46.45 28.73 -6.56
N HIS A 202 -45.63 27.72 -6.23
CA HIS A 202 -45.94 26.33 -6.54
C HIS A 202 -45.46 25.39 -5.42
N ALA A 203 -46.30 24.42 -5.03
CA ALA A 203 -46.02 23.52 -3.90
C ALA A 203 -44.79 22.61 -4.11
N ARG A 204 -44.40 22.39 -5.37
CA ARG A 204 -43.19 21.64 -5.75
C ARG A 204 -41.92 22.48 -5.88
N SER A 205 -41.96 23.79 -5.61
CA SER A 205 -40.76 24.62 -5.65
C SER A 205 -39.77 24.13 -4.59
N SER A 206 -38.61 23.61 -5.02
CA SER A 206 -37.63 23.02 -4.11
C SER A 206 -36.22 23.11 -4.68
N PHE A 207 -35.24 23.24 -3.77
CA PHE A 207 -33.80 23.13 -4.10
C PHE A 207 -33.31 21.66 -4.02
N ASN A 208 -34.19 20.76 -3.60
CA ASN A 208 -33.96 19.32 -3.56
C ASN A 208 -35.15 18.65 -4.23
N ASN A 209 -34.88 17.87 -5.28
CA ASN A 209 -35.89 17.08 -5.98
C ASN A 209 -35.46 15.61 -5.93
N GLU A 210 -36.41 14.72 -5.60
CA GLU A 210 -36.18 13.27 -5.53
C GLU A 210 -34.97 12.84 -4.65
N GLY A 211 -34.66 13.62 -3.62
CA GLY A 211 -33.57 13.35 -2.69
C GLY A 211 -32.21 13.91 -3.12
N LYS A 212 -32.11 14.51 -4.32
CA LYS A 212 -30.88 15.09 -4.86
C LYS A 212 -30.80 16.57 -4.54
N SER A 213 -29.83 16.95 -3.71
CA SER A 213 -29.56 18.36 -3.39
C SER A 213 -29.03 19.11 -4.62
N GLY A 214 -29.50 20.33 -4.85
CA GLY A 214 -29.11 21.16 -5.99
C GLY A 214 -29.87 20.85 -7.29
N GLU A 215 -30.72 19.82 -7.31
CA GLU A 215 -31.73 19.65 -8.36
C GLU A 215 -32.93 20.54 -8.04
N ILE A 216 -32.95 21.71 -8.68
CA ILE A 216 -33.96 22.74 -8.46
C ILE A 216 -35.17 22.43 -9.33
N MET A 217 -36.34 22.38 -8.70
CA MET A 217 -37.63 22.33 -9.39
C MET A 217 -38.43 23.59 -9.05
N SER A 218 -38.98 24.27 -10.06
CA SER A 218 -39.86 25.43 -9.87
C SER A 218 -40.67 25.74 -11.13
N LEU A 219 -41.60 26.70 -11.06
CA LEU A 219 -42.08 27.36 -12.27
C LEU A 219 -40.94 28.19 -12.90
N PRO A 220 -40.99 28.48 -14.22
CA PRO A 220 -40.11 29.43 -14.88
C PRO A 220 -40.12 30.77 -14.14
N ASP A 221 -38.95 31.41 -14.06
CA ASP A 221 -38.79 32.74 -13.46
C ASP A 221 -39.17 32.88 -11.96
N CYS A 222 -39.37 31.76 -11.25
CA CYS A 222 -39.43 31.71 -9.79
C CYS A 222 -38.02 31.70 -9.16
N SER A 223 -37.94 32.19 -7.92
CA SER A 223 -36.75 32.14 -7.08
C SER A 223 -36.72 30.89 -6.21
N VAL A 224 -35.65 30.11 -6.35
CA VAL A 224 -35.33 28.95 -5.53
C VAL A 224 -33.80 28.88 -5.41
N PHE A 225 -33.26 29.16 -4.22
CA PHE A 225 -31.82 29.30 -4.03
C PHE A 225 -31.37 28.87 -2.62
N ALA A 226 -30.08 28.56 -2.51
CA ALA A 226 -29.38 28.34 -1.25
C ALA A 226 -28.52 29.56 -0.91
N GLU A 227 -28.53 30.00 0.35
CA GLU A 227 -27.74 31.13 0.85
C GLU A 227 -26.84 30.68 2.01
N ARG A 228 -25.59 31.16 2.04
CA ARG A 228 -24.70 31.03 3.20
C ARG A 228 -23.74 32.21 3.31
N ASP A 229 -23.00 32.26 4.41
CA ASP A 229 -21.94 33.26 4.62
C ASP A 229 -20.77 33.06 3.64
N TRP A 230 -20.15 34.17 3.21
CA TRP A 230 -19.00 34.13 2.32
C TRP A 230 -17.78 33.53 3.05
N PRO A 231 -17.09 32.51 2.48
CA PRO A 231 -15.96 31.89 3.15
C PRO A 231 -14.82 32.87 3.42
N LYS A 232 -14.23 32.77 4.61
CA LYS A 232 -13.08 33.59 5.01
C LYS A 232 -11.94 33.42 3.99
N ASP A 233 -11.30 34.53 3.62
CA ASP A 233 -10.18 34.62 2.68
C ASP A 233 -10.49 34.30 1.20
N ALA A 234 -11.74 33.96 0.86
CA ALA A 234 -12.14 33.72 -0.53
C ALA A 234 -12.21 35.04 -1.31
N VAL A 235 -11.64 35.03 -2.52
CA VAL A 235 -11.76 36.14 -3.49
C VAL A 235 -12.28 35.68 -4.85
N THR A 236 -12.38 34.37 -5.08
CA THR A 236 -12.98 33.81 -6.30
C THR A 236 -14.00 32.75 -5.92
N VAL A 237 -15.12 32.73 -6.63
CA VAL A 237 -16.08 31.61 -6.62
C VAL A 237 -16.34 31.13 -8.03
N GLU A 238 -16.38 29.82 -8.20
CA GLU A 238 -16.71 29.12 -9.45
C GLU A 238 -17.93 28.23 -9.16
N LEU A 239 -19.00 28.39 -9.95
CA LEU A 239 -20.22 27.58 -9.88
C LEU A 239 -20.40 26.84 -11.20
N GLU A 240 -20.38 25.51 -11.17
CA GLU A 240 -20.86 24.68 -12.27
C GLU A 240 -22.35 24.37 -12.10
N LEU A 241 -23.12 24.60 -13.15
CA LEU A 241 -24.54 24.31 -13.24
C LEU A 241 -24.91 23.80 -14.63
N ASP A 242 -26.07 23.17 -14.75
CA ASP A 242 -26.68 22.92 -16.06
C ASP A 242 -28.17 23.32 -16.04
N ALA A 243 -28.68 23.65 -17.22
CA ALA A 243 -30.04 24.14 -17.39
C ALA A 243 -31.09 23.03 -17.24
N GLY A 244 -30.71 21.74 -17.13
CA GLY A 244 -31.65 20.63 -17.11
C GLY A 244 -32.64 20.67 -18.28
N ASP A 245 -33.93 20.60 -17.94
CA ASP A 245 -35.03 20.78 -18.91
C ASP A 245 -35.63 22.20 -18.91
N ASP A 246 -35.01 23.14 -18.17
CA ASP A 246 -35.41 24.55 -18.15
C ASP A 246 -35.16 25.18 -19.52
N ALA A 247 -36.18 25.15 -20.38
CA ALA A 247 -36.18 25.82 -21.68
C ALA A 247 -37.01 27.12 -21.68
N LEU A 248 -37.62 27.45 -20.54
CA LEU A 248 -38.71 28.41 -20.44
C LEU A 248 -38.36 29.66 -19.63
N SER A 249 -37.38 29.58 -18.72
CA SER A 249 -37.01 30.74 -17.92
C SER A 249 -36.37 31.82 -18.79
N ASN A 250 -37.04 32.96 -18.83
CA ASN A 250 -36.76 34.07 -19.73
C ASN A 250 -36.58 35.39 -18.97
N ALA A 251 -37.16 35.57 -17.78
CA ALA A 251 -36.89 36.72 -16.94
C ALA A 251 -35.59 36.53 -16.13
N TRP A 252 -35.33 35.33 -15.62
CA TRP A 252 -34.03 34.91 -15.06
C TRP A 252 -33.96 33.40 -14.85
N GLY A 253 -32.77 32.83 -14.98
CA GLY A 253 -32.51 31.42 -14.72
C GLY A 253 -31.56 31.17 -13.55
N PRO A 254 -30.94 29.98 -13.48
CA PRO A 254 -30.01 29.64 -12.40
C PRO A 254 -28.65 30.35 -12.53
N GLY A 255 -27.96 30.51 -11.41
CA GLY A 255 -26.62 31.07 -11.32
C GLY A 255 -26.21 31.38 -9.89
N LEU A 256 -25.43 32.46 -9.71
CA LEU A 256 -24.96 32.92 -8.41
C LEU A 256 -25.23 34.41 -8.18
N ALA A 257 -25.32 34.80 -6.91
CA ALA A 257 -25.31 36.21 -6.50
C ALA A 257 -24.43 36.43 -5.27
N LEU A 258 -23.60 37.46 -5.33
CA LEU A 258 -22.82 37.98 -4.20
C LEU A 258 -23.66 39.01 -3.46
N VAL A 259 -23.61 38.99 -2.12
CA VAL A 259 -24.37 39.92 -1.27
C VAL A 259 -23.44 40.59 -0.28
N ALA A 260 -23.32 41.92 -0.33
CA ALA A 260 -22.55 42.74 0.60
C ALA A 260 -23.32 42.97 1.91
N ALA A 261 -22.62 43.42 2.95
CA ALA A 261 -23.21 43.67 4.26
C ALA A 261 -24.26 44.80 4.26
N ASP A 262 -24.13 45.75 3.34
CA ASP A 262 -25.09 46.86 3.13
C ASP A 262 -26.28 46.49 2.23
N GLY A 263 -26.33 45.24 1.75
CA GLY A 263 -27.38 44.75 0.85
C GLY A 263 -27.11 44.97 -0.64
N GLN A 264 -25.97 45.54 -1.04
CA GLN A 264 -25.55 45.56 -2.45
C GLN A 264 -25.42 44.13 -2.98
N THR A 265 -25.93 43.87 -4.19
CA THR A 265 -25.90 42.56 -4.83
C THR A 265 -25.23 42.62 -6.20
N ALA A 266 -24.53 41.56 -6.56
CA ALA A 266 -23.96 41.38 -7.91
C ALA A 266 -24.17 39.94 -8.36
N HIS A 267 -24.91 39.74 -9.45
CA HIS A 267 -25.32 38.43 -9.91
C HIS A 267 -24.66 38.04 -11.23
N CYS A 268 -24.55 36.73 -11.46
CA CYS A 268 -24.24 36.16 -12.75
C CYS A 268 -25.08 34.92 -12.92
N ILE A 269 -25.97 34.95 -13.91
CA ILE A 269 -26.95 33.90 -14.15
C ILE A 269 -27.00 33.56 -15.64
N ILE A 270 -27.61 32.41 -15.95
CA ILE A 270 -27.99 32.07 -17.32
C ILE A 270 -29.48 32.37 -17.56
N ARG A 271 -29.83 32.64 -18.82
CA ARG A 271 -31.22 32.70 -19.31
C ARG A 271 -31.45 31.56 -20.29
N PRO A 272 -31.95 30.40 -19.80
CA PRO A 272 -32.05 29.20 -20.63
C PRO A 272 -32.95 29.31 -21.86
N HIS A 273 -34.00 30.15 -21.81
CA HIS A 273 -34.85 30.41 -22.97
C HIS A 273 -34.09 31.17 -24.08
N GLN A 274 -33.36 32.22 -23.70
CA GLN A 274 -32.63 33.09 -24.64
C GLN A 274 -31.24 32.56 -24.98
N GLN A 275 -30.73 31.57 -24.23
CA GLN A 275 -29.39 31.00 -24.39
C GLN A 275 -28.27 32.07 -24.27
N VAL A 276 -28.40 32.95 -23.28
CA VAL A 276 -27.44 34.03 -22.97
C VAL A 276 -27.14 34.08 -21.47
N TYR A 277 -26.08 34.80 -21.11
CA TYR A 277 -25.75 35.15 -19.72
C TYR A 277 -26.37 36.49 -19.36
N GLU A 278 -26.65 36.70 -18.07
CA GLU A 278 -27.11 37.98 -17.53
C GLU A 278 -26.24 38.37 -16.32
N THR A 279 -25.86 39.65 -16.30
CA THR A 279 -25.10 40.30 -15.22
C THR A 279 -25.72 41.68 -14.95
N PRO A 280 -25.31 42.43 -13.91
CA PRO A 280 -25.76 43.80 -13.71
C PRO A 280 -25.49 44.76 -14.88
N ALA A 281 -24.56 44.43 -15.79
CA ALA A 281 -24.32 45.19 -17.02
C ALA A 281 -25.32 44.87 -18.15
N GLY A 282 -26.20 43.88 -17.96
CA GLY A 282 -27.19 43.42 -18.92
C GLY A 282 -26.90 42.03 -19.48
N LEU A 283 -27.62 41.71 -20.57
CA LEU A 283 -27.51 40.44 -21.29
C LEU A 283 -26.23 40.39 -22.13
N THR A 284 -25.52 39.27 -22.10
CA THR A 284 -24.24 39.10 -22.79
C THR A 284 -23.94 37.65 -23.18
N GLY A 285 -23.06 37.47 -24.15
CA GLY A 285 -22.58 36.16 -24.60
C GLY A 285 -23.65 35.27 -25.24
N LYS A 286 -23.26 34.02 -25.52
CA LYS A 286 -24.14 32.94 -25.96
C LYS A 286 -23.74 31.67 -25.21
N LEU A 287 -24.69 30.80 -24.93
CA LEU A 287 -24.44 29.50 -24.33
C LEU A 287 -25.24 28.41 -25.04
N ASP A 288 -24.72 27.19 -25.09
CA ASP A 288 -25.46 26.01 -25.52
C ASP A 288 -26.16 25.39 -24.30
N ARG A 289 -27.49 25.39 -24.29
CA ARG A 289 -28.29 24.88 -23.15
C ARG A 289 -28.05 23.40 -22.88
N ALA A 290 -27.63 22.61 -23.88
CA ALA A 290 -27.38 21.19 -23.72
C ALA A 290 -26.08 20.88 -22.95
N LYS A 291 -25.25 21.90 -22.67
CA LYS A 291 -23.93 21.75 -22.05
C LYS A 291 -23.90 22.39 -20.66
N PRO A 292 -23.15 21.81 -19.70
CA PRO A 292 -22.89 22.46 -18.42
C PRO A 292 -22.23 23.83 -18.60
N VAL A 293 -22.54 24.74 -17.70
CA VAL A 293 -22.06 26.11 -17.64
C VAL A 293 -21.27 26.30 -16.36
N ARG A 294 -20.05 26.83 -16.48
CA ARG A 294 -19.26 27.31 -15.35
C ARG A 294 -19.33 28.82 -15.30
N LEU A 295 -19.84 29.37 -14.21
CA LEU A 295 -19.84 30.80 -13.92
C LEU A 295 -18.76 31.10 -12.89
N ARG A 296 -17.99 32.15 -13.11
CA ARG A 296 -16.94 32.60 -12.19
C ARG A 296 -17.15 34.06 -11.81
N ALA A 297 -17.00 34.35 -10.52
CA ALA A 297 -16.92 35.70 -9.98
C ALA A 297 -15.59 35.89 -9.25
N ARG A 298 -14.81 36.88 -9.68
CA ARG A 298 -13.49 37.20 -9.11
C ARG A 298 -13.49 38.62 -8.54
N LEU A 299 -13.16 38.75 -7.26
CA LEU A 299 -13.10 40.01 -6.53
C LEU A 299 -11.70 40.63 -6.64
N ALA A 300 -11.62 41.86 -7.15
CA ALA A 300 -10.36 42.59 -7.23
C ALA A 300 -10.62 44.11 -7.18
N ALA A 301 -9.83 44.84 -6.38
CA ALA A 301 -9.81 46.31 -6.37
C ALA A 301 -11.19 47.01 -6.21
N GLY A 302 -12.11 46.42 -5.45
CA GLY A 302 -13.47 46.98 -5.28
C GLY A 302 -14.40 46.72 -6.48
N GLU A 303 -14.05 45.77 -7.33
CA GLU A 303 -14.84 45.30 -8.47
C GLU A 303 -15.03 43.78 -8.38
N VAL A 304 -16.10 43.31 -9.03
CA VAL A 304 -16.31 41.89 -9.35
C VAL A 304 -16.23 41.69 -10.86
N HIS A 305 -15.37 40.77 -11.28
CA HIS A 305 -15.28 40.32 -12.66
C HIS A 305 -16.09 39.03 -12.83
N PHE A 306 -17.08 39.06 -13.71
CA PHE A 306 -17.88 37.90 -14.07
C PHE A 306 -17.37 37.28 -15.36
N GLU A 307 -17.26 35.96 -15.38
CA GLU A 307 -16.68 35.17 -16.47
C GLU A 307 -17.46 33.86 -16.61
N ALA A 308 -17.48 33.27 -17.80
CA ALA A 308 -18.13 31.97 -18.04
C ALA A 308 -17.36 31.05 -18.99
N SER A 309 -17.64 29.75 -18.92
CA SER A 309 -17.03 28.69 -19.74
C SER A 309 -18.00 27.51 -19.94
N GLN A 310 -17.89 26.79 -21.06
CA GLN A 310 -18.52 25.49 -21.32
C GLN A 310 -17.47 24.47 -21.83
N GLU A 311 -17.65 23.17 -21.57
CA GLU A 311 -16.85 22.06 -22.17
C GLU A 311 -15.31 22.18 -22.09
N GLY A 312 -14.74 22.67 -20.99
CA GLY A 312 -13.28 22.74 -20.84
C GLY A 312 -12.61 23.84 -21.67
N GLU A 313 -13.39 24.74 -22.28
CA GLU A 313 -12.89 25.98 -22.88
C GLU A 313 -12.37 26.96 -21.81
N ASP A 314 -11.51 27.89 -22.23
CA ASP A 314 -11.04 29.00 -21.37
C ASP A 314 -12.23 29.88 -20.92
N PHE A 315 -12.13 30.45 -19.70
CA PHE A 315 -13.13 31.41 -19.22
C PHE A 315 -13.13 32.68 -20.08
N THR A 316 -14.31 33.08 -20.53
CA THR A 316 -14.55 34.33 -21.26
C THR A 316 -15.12 35.38 -20.33
N ALA A 317 -14.59 36.60 -20.38
CA ALA A 317 -15.11 37.72 -19.60
C ALA A 317 -16.51 38.15 -20.05
N LEU A 318 -17.43 38.29 -19.08
CA LEU A 318 -18.81 38.71 -19.30
C LEU A 318 -19.04 40.18 -18.92
N ALA A 319 -18.60 40.58 -17.72
CA ALA A 319 -18.76 41.94 -17.20
C ALA A 319 -17.77 42.23 -16.06
N THR A 320 -17.53 43.51 -15.79
CA THR A 320 -16.87 44.00 -14.58
C THR A 320 -17.78 45.02 -13.91
N ILE A 321 -18.11 44.79 -12.64
CA ILE A 321 -19.09 45.58 -11.89
C ILE A 321 -18.43 46.13 -10.63
N ALA A 322 -18.69 47.41 -10.32
CA ALA A 322 -18.26 47.99 -9.05
C ALA A 322 -18.94 47.29 -7.86
N PHE A 323 -18.14 46.76 -6.94
CA PHE A 323 -18.58 46.03 -5.75
C PHE A 323 -17.58 46.31 -4.62
N THR A 324 -17.77 47.42 -3.92
CA THR A 324 -16.74 48.05 -3.09
C THR A 324 -16.55 47.37 -1.73
N GLN A 325 -17.54 46.61 -1.26
CA GLN A 325 -17.47 45.82 -0.04
C GLN A 325 -17.26 44.34 -0.38
N MET A 326 -16.48 43.63 0.43
CA MET A 326 -16.40 42.17 0.31
C MET A 326 -17.79 41.55 0.54
N PRO A 327 -18.14 40.47 -0.18
CA PRO A 327 -19.40 39.77 0.06
C PRO A 327 -19.45 39.30 1.52
N ALA A 328 -20.57 39.56 2.18
CA ALA A 328 -20.91 38.93 3.45
C ALA A 328 -21.53 37.55 3.21
N LYS A 329 -22.23 37.37 2.08
CA LYS A 329 -22.95 36.14 1.74
C LYS A 329 -22.88 35.81 0.26
N ILE A 330 -23.20 34.56 -0.06
CA ILE A 330 -23.40 34.06 -1.42
C ILE A 330 -24.71 33.32 -1.55
N ARG A 331 -25.37 33.48 -2.70
CA ARG A 331 -26.55 32.73 -3.13
C ARG A 331 -26.24 31.92 -4.38
N ILE A 332 -26.77 30.70 -4.46
CA ILE A 332 -26.70 29.84 -5.66
C ILE A 332 -28.07 29.24 -5.98
N GLY A 333 -28.35 29.06 -7.26
CA GLY A 333 -29.64 28.57 -7.77
C GLY A 333 -30.37 29.63 -8.58
N LYS A 334 -31.71 29.63 -8.57
CA LYS A 334 -32.52 30.68 -9.20
C LYS A 334 -32.61 31.85 -8.22
N VAL A 335 -31.64 32.76 -8.30
CA VAL A 335 -31.38 33.82 -7.30
C VAL A 335 -32.23 35.09 -7.46
N GLY A 336 -33.21 35.09 -8.38
CA GLY A 336 -34.06 36.24 -8.66
C GLY A 336 -33.37 37.35 -9.46
N ARG A 337 -34.16 38.27 -10.02
CA ARG A 337 -33.61 39.47 -10.69
C ARG A 337 -32.77 40.28 -9.70
N ASP A 338 -31.64 40.77 -10.20
CA ASP A 338 -30.66 41.51 -9.41
C ASP A 338 -30.05 40.71 -8.25
N GLY A 339 -30.30 39.40 -8.13
CA GLY A 339 -29.77 38.55 -7.06
C GLY A 339 -30.49 38.69 -5.72
N LYS A 340 -31.67 39.32 -5.68
CA LYS A 340 -32.42 39.60 -4.44
C LYS A 340 -33.25 38.43 -3.92
N GLY A 341 -33.51 37.41 -4.74
CA GLY A 341 -34.26 36.21 -4.34
C GLY A 341 -35.79 36.36 -4.37
N GLU A 342 -36.30 37.29 -5.18
CA GLU A 342 -37.74 37.53 -5.38
C GLU A 342 -38.25 36.84 -6.64
N ASP A 343 -39.54 36.49 -6.71
CA ASP A 343 -40.19 35.91 -7.90
C ASP A 343 -40.48 36.97 -8.97
N TYR A 344 -40.56 36.59 -10.25
CA TYR A 344 -40.93 37.52 -11.32
C TYR A 344 -42.39 37.90 -11.23
N ASN A 345 -42.68 39.18 -11.42
CA ASN A 345 -44.06 39.65 -11.56
C ASN A 345 -44.63 39.13 -12.89
N GLY A 346 -45.37 38.02 -12.83
CA GLY A 346 -45.81 37.22 -13.97
C GLY A 346 -45.38 35.74 -13.93
N ALA A 347 -44.55 35.32 -12.97
CA ALA A 347 -44.19 33.92 -12.78
C ALA A 347 -45.39 33.05 -12.38
N ASP A 348 -46.40 33.64 -11.75
CA ASP A 348 -47.67 33.03 -11.36
C ASP A 348 -48.55 32.62 -12.56
N GLN A 349 -48.26 33.16 -13.75
CA GLN A 349 -48.97 32.82 -14.98
C GLN A 349 -48.42 31.55 -15.66
N GLN A 350 -47.30 31.01 -15.16
CA GLN A 350 -46.69 29.80 -15.68
C GLN A 350 -47.33 28.56 -15.06
N THR A 351 -47.46 27.48 -15.85
CA THR A 351 -48.06 26.21 -15.38
C THR A 351 -47.14 25.00 -15.52
N THR A 352 -46.03 25.14 -16.25
CA THR A 352 -45.09 24.05 -16.50
C THR A 352 -43.94 24.13 -15.51
N LEU A 353 -43.64 23.05 -14.79
CA LEU A 353 -42.45 22.96 -13.97
C LEU A 353 -41.20 22.75 -14.83
N ILE A 354 -40.12 23.39 -14.43
CA ILE A 354 -38.78 23.19 -15.00
C ILE A 354 -37.85 22.57 -13.96
N ARG A 355 -36.71 22.07 -14.43
CA ARG A 355 -35.61 21.54 -13.62
C ARG A 355 -34.29 22.09 -14.11
N CYS A 356 -33.45 22.50 -13.18
CA CYS A 356 -32.04 22.82 -13.42
C CYS A 356 -31.16 22.28 -12.27
N HIS A 357 -29.87 22.12 -12.52
CA HIS A 357 -28.98 21.44 -11.58
C HIS A 357 -27.81 22.35 -11.19
N MET A 358 -27.61 22.54 -9.89
CA MET A 358 -26.30 22.92 -9.34
C MET A 358 -25.44 21.67 -9.32
N ARG A 359 -24.18 21.77 -9.73
CA ARG A 359 -23.26 20.62 -9.81
C ARG A 359 -22.11 20.74 -8.84
N GLU A 360 -21.44 21.88 -8.85
CA GLU A 360 -20.29 22.11 -7.98
C GLU A 360 -20.11 23.59 -7.70
N ILE A 361 -19.70 23.92 -6.48
CA ILE A 361 -19.19 25.23 -6.14
C ILE A 361 -17.78 25.14 -5.54
N THR A 362 -16.89 25.98 -6.01
CA THR A 362 -15.49 26.07 -5.55
C THR A 362 -15.15 27.50 -5.16
N PHE A 363 -14.59 27.68 -3.96
CA PHE A 363 -14.08 28.96 -3.45
C PHE A 363 -12.55 28.95 -3.42
N ARG A 364 -11.92 30.02 -3.90
CA ARG A 364 -10.46 30.15 -3.94
C ARG A 364 -9.97 31.40 -3.25
N ALA A 365 -8.82 31.27 -2.60
CA ALA A 365 -8.10 32.37 -1.97
C ALA A 365 -7.51 33.33 -3.02
N LYS A 366 -7.10 34.53 -2.57
CA LYS A 366 -6.38 35.47 -3.41
C LYS A 366 -5.14 34.83 -3.99
N GLU A 367 -5.01 34.93 -5.31
CA GLU A 367 -3.79 34.60 -6.01
C GLU A 367 -2.65 35.44 -5.42
N THR A 368 -1.69 34.78 -4.79
CA THR A 368 -0.40 35.39 -4.49
C THR A 368 0.31 35.57 -5.83
N SER A 369 0.13 36.75 -6.41
CA SER A 369 0.72 37.14 -7.69
C SER A 369 2.23 36.94 -7.66
N THR A 370 2.67 35.88 -8.30
CA THR A 370 3.86 35.95 -9.14
C THR A 370 3.37 35.57 -10.51
N ALA A 371 3.62 36.44 -11.49
CA ALA A 371 3.29 36.18 -12.88
C ALA A 371 3.65 34.72 -13.25
N HIS A 372 2.83 34.07 -14.08
CA HIS A 372 3.11 32.76 -14.68
C HIS A 372 4.33 32.82 -15.63
N GLN A 373 5.48 33.21 -15.10
CA GLN A 373 6.77 32.97 -15.72
C GLN A 373 7.14 31.52 -15.49
N ALA A 374 7.84 30.94 -16.46
CA ALA A 374 8.49 29.64 -16.29
C ALA A 374 9.24 29.65 -14.95
N ARG A 375 8.87 28.74 -14.04
CA ARG A 375 9.59 28.53 -12.79
C ARG A 375 10.94 27.91 -13.14
N VAL A 376 11.97 28.74 -13.25
CA VAL A 376 13.33 28.27 -13.53
C VAL A 376 13.88 27.43 -12.38
N ASP A 377 13.41 27.68 -11.16
CA ASP A 377 13.82 27.02 -9.92
C ASP A 377 13.17 25.64 -9.70
N LEU A 378 12.41 25.09 -10.67
CA LEU A 378 11.88 23.74 -10.53
C LEU A 378 13.01 22.69 -10.58
N PRO A 379 12.97 21.67 -9.69
CA PRO A 379 13.97 20.62 -9.68
C PRO A 379 13.78 19.72 -10.90
N LYS A 380 14.87 19.16 -11.43
CA LYS A 380 14.79 18.08 -12.43
C LYS A 380 14.29 16.81 -11.76
N ILE A 381 13.53 16.01 -12.49
CA ILE A 381 12.94 14.77 -11.98
C ILE A 381 13.49 13.60 -12.77
N GLN A 382 13.82 12.53 -12.06
CA GLN A 382 14.08 11.22 -12.64
C GLN A 382 13.00 10.25 -12.15
N VAL A 383 12.39 9.52 -13.08
CA VAL A 383 11.51 8.39 -12.78
C VAL A 383 12.31 7.13 -13.04
N HIS A 384 12.44 6.30 -12.01
CA HIS A 384 13.20 5.06 -12.10
C HIS A 384 12.26 3.87 -12.20
N TYR A 385 12.65 2.86 -12.99
CA TYR A 385 11.99 1.57 -13.03
C TYR A 385 13.00 0.46 -12.82
N GLU A 386 12.62 -0.59 -12.10
CA GLU A 386 13.32 -1.87 -12.12
C GLU A 386 12.39 -2.96 -12.65
N LEU A 387 12.95 -3.89 -13.42
CA LEU A 387 12.30 -5.14 -13.82
C LEU A 387 13.22 -6.31 -13.45
N TYR A 388 12.70 -7.27 -12.70
CA TYR A 388 13.49 -8.37 -12.14
C TYR A 388 13.45 -9.61 -13.02
N ASP A 389 14.52 -10.40 -12.98
CA ASP A 389 14.55 -11.74 -13.59
C ASP A 389 13.62 -12.70 -12.83
N GLY A 390 12.99 -13.63 -13.54
CA GLY A 390 12.33 -14.79 -12.93
C GLY A 390 10.99 -14.54 -12.26
N ILE A 391 10.49 -13.29 -12.24
CA ILE A 391 9.25 -12.90 -11.55
C ILE A 391 8.56 -11.73 -12.27
N PRO A 392 7.22 -11.71 -12.44
CA PRO A 392 6.50 -10.61 -13.10
C PRO A 392 6.38 -9.36 -12.20
N LEU A 393 7.53 -8.78 -11.83
CA LEU A 393 7.63 -7.71 -10.84
C LEU A 393 8.31 -6.47 -11.43
N PHE A 394 7.68 -5.32 -11.26
CA PHE A 394 8.31 -4.01 -11.46
C PHE A 394 8.54 -3.30 -10.13
N SER A 395 9.52 -2.39 -10.08
CA SER A 395 9.60 -1.35 -9.05
C SER A 395 9.64 0.03 -9.70
N LYS A 396 9.12 1.06 -9.03
CA LYS A 396 9.12 2.44 -9.51
C LYS A 396 9.32 3.45 -8.37
N TRP A 397 10.11 4.49 -8.60
CA TRP A 397 10.28 5.61 -7.65
C TRP A 397 10.76 6.87 -8.36
N LEU A 398 10.81 7.98 -7.61
CA LEU A 398 11.23 9.29 -8.08
C LEU A 398 12.51 9.73 -7.37
N THR A 399 13.41 10.39 -8.09
CA THR A 399 14.41 11.27 -7.50
C THR A 399 14.27 12.68 -8.06
N MET A 400 14.57 13.68 -7.23
CA MET A 400 14.48 15.09 -7.57
C MET A 400 15.75 15.80 -7.16
N THR A 401 16.39 16.47 -8.11
CA THR A 401 17.64 17.20 -7.90
C THR A 401 17.46 18.66 -8.27
N GLN A 402 17.86 19.54 -7.36
CA GLN A 402 17.84 20.98 -7.60
C GLN A 402 19.16 21.42 -8.24
N SER A 403 19.06 22.31 -9.23
CA SER A 403 20.23 22.95 -9.87
C SER A 403 20.40 24.43 -9.49
N HIS A 404 19.36 25.03 -8.89
CA HIS A 404 19.37 26.42 -8.43
C HIS A 404 19.72 26.53 -6.94
N GLU A 405 20.30 27.66 -6.52
CA GLU A 405 20.64 27.88 -5.10
C GLU A 405 19.40 27.98 -4.20
N LYS A 406 18.30 28.51 -4.74
CA LYS A 406 17.06 28.68 -3.98
C LYS A 406 16.37 27.32 -3.76
N PRO A 407 16.13 26.92 -2.50
CA PRO A 407 15.39 25.69 -2.22
C PRO A 407 13.91 25.84 -2.60
N VAL A 408 13.27 24.73 -2.90
CA VAL A 408 11.83 24.62 -3.12
C VAL A 408 11.22 23.63 -2.14
N ARG A 409 9.92 23.75 -1.86
CA ARG A 409 9.19 22.81 -1.00
C ARG A 409 8.45 21.78 -1.85
N LEU A 410 8.75 20.50 -1.69
CA LEU A 410 7.88 19.42 -2.17
C LEU A 410 6.76 19.19 -1.16
N THR A 411 5.60 19.79 -1.41
CA THR A 411 4.41 19.71 -0.54
C THR A 411 3.81 18.30 -0.55
N SER A 412 3.66 17.67 -1.73
CA SER A 412 3.13 16.32 -1.89
C SER A 412 3.64 15.67 -3.19
N PHE A 413 3.55 14.35 -3.29
CA PHE A 413 3.80 13.63 -4.54
C PHE A 413 2.92 12.38 -4.66
N THR A 414 2.70 11.93 -5.89
CA THR A 414 2.19 10.61 -6.25
C THR A 414 3.25 9.93 -7.10
N ALA A 415 3.88 8.88 -6.57
CA ALA A 415 5.00 8.19 -7.22
C ALA A 415 4.53 7.30 -8.37
N HIS A 416 3.27 6.85 -8.31
CA HIS A 416 2.68 6.05 -9.37
C HIS A 416 1.18 6.29 -9.50
N GLU A 417 0.72 6.41 -10.74
CA GLU A 417 -0.70 6.50 -11.11
C GLU A 417 -0.97 5.52 -12.25
N LEU A 418 -1.97 4.64 -12.11
CA LEU A 418 -2.45 3.76 -13.18
C LEU A 418 -3.96 3.85 -13.31
N LYS A 419 -4.46 3.88 -14.55
CA LYS A 419 -5.87 3.70 -14.86
C LYS A 419 -6.10 2.27 -15.29
N LEU A 420 -6.60 1.46 -14.36
CA LEU A 420 -6.78 0.01 -14.50
C LEU A 420 -8.13 -0.32 -15.15
N ALA A 421 -8.15 -1.36 -15.98
CA ALA A 421 -9.38 -1.90 -16.57
C ALA A 421 -10.32 -2.49 -15.49
N GLU A 422 -11.64 -2.40 -15.69
CA GLU A 422 -12.62 -2.97 -14.74
C GLU A 422 -12.44 -4.48 -14.62
N VAL A 423 -12.42 -4.99 -13.38
CA VAL A 423 -12.27 -6.42 -13.09
C VAL A 423 -13.59 -7.12 -12.79
N GLU A 424 -14.64 -6.34 -12.56
CA GLU A 424 -15.99 -6.84 -12.41
C GLU A 424 -16.98 -5.79 -12.93
N SER A 425 -18.15 -6.26 -13.36
CA SER A 425 -19.21 -5.43 -13.91
C SER A 425 -20.34 -5.29 -12.88
N SER A 426 -20.33 -4.18 -12.12
CA SER A 426 -21.37 -3.90 -11.11
C SER A 426 -22.05 -2.56 -11.39
N VAL A 427 -23.39 -2.59 -11.50
CA VAL A 427 -24.20 -1.46 -11.97
C VAL A 427 -24.59 -0.49 -10.84
N ASN A 428 -24.97 -1.02 -9.67
CA ASN A 428 -25.55 -0.23 -8.57
C ASN A 428 -24.67 -0.15 -7.32
N THR A 429 -23.76 -1.10 -7.14
CA THR A 429 -22.92 -1.21 -5.94
C THR A 429 -21.47 -1.11 -6.35
N ALA A 430 -20.68 -0.27 -5.67
CA ALA A 430 -19.27 -0.14 -6.00
C ALA A 430 -18.59 -1.52 -5.95
N PRO A 431 -17.93 -1.94 -7.04
CA PRO A 431 -17.33 -3.27 -7.13
C PRO A 431 -16.21 -3.46 -6.10
N THR A 432 -16.31 -4.52 -5.31
CA THR A 432 -15.31 -4.92 -4.29
C THR A 432 -15.06 -6.43 -4.21
N SER A 433 -15.70 -7.22 -5.09
CA SER A 433 -15.69 -8.69 -5.01
C SER A 433 -14.41 -9.27 -5.62
N GLU A 434 -14.05 -8.75 -6.78
CA GLU A 434 -12.86 -9.19 -7.52
C GLU A 434 -11.69 -8.25 -7.26
N LYS A 435 -10.51 -8.84 -7.10
CA LYS A 435 -9.27 -8.08 -6.95
C LYS A 435 -8.57 -8.00 -8.29
N PHE A 436 -7.95 -6.87 -8.58
CA PHE A 436 -7.04 -6.74 -9.71
C PHE A 436 -6.01 -7.88 -9.75
N PRO A 437 -5.63 -8.36 -10.95
CA PRO A 437 -4.49 -9.27 -11.14
C PRO A 437 -3.16 -8.52 -10.96
N LEU A 438 -3.08 -7.69 -9.93
CA LEU A 438 -1.99 -6.78 -9.60
C LEU A 438 -1.90 -6.67 -8.08
N TRP A 439 -0.73 -6.97 -7.54
CA TRP A 439 -0.39 -6.69 -6.15
C TRP A 439 0.55 -5.50 -6.10
N VAL A 440 0.22 -4.50 -5.28
CA VAL A 440 0.99 -3.25 -5.16
C VAL A 440 1.31 -2.98 -3.70
N GLU A 441 2.57 -2.68 -3.40
CA GLU A 441 3.04 -2.28 -2.06
C GLU A 441 4.17 -1.26 -2.15
N THR A 442 4.47 -0.60 -1.02
CA THR A 442 5.54 0.40 -0.93
C THR A 442 6.47 0.13 0.24
N ASP A 443 7.72 0.59 0.16
CA ASP A 443 8.66 0.53 1.31
C ASP A 443 8.36 1.56 2.42
N MET A 444 7.39 2.46 2.20
CA MET A 444 6.73 3.22 3.26
C MET A 444 5.57 2.43 3.86
N ALA A 445 5.92 1.50 4.74
CA ALA A 445 5.00 0.62 5.46
C ALA A 445 5.08 0.83 6.97
N PHE A 446 3.96 0.71 7.67
CA PHE A 446 3.85 0.78 9.14
C PHE A 446 2.44 0.45 9.61
N GLY A 447 2.29 0.10 10.90
CA GLY A 447 1.00 0.08 11.58
C GLY A 447 0.29 -1.27 11.58
N ASP A 448 0.87 -2.30 10.98
CA ASP A 448 0.32 -3.65 11.04
C ASP A 448 1.39 -4.72 10.80
N MET A 449 1.07 -5.93 11.26
CA MET A 449 1.78 -7.16 10.94
C MET A 449 1.21 -7.81 9.68
N THR A 450 0.53 -7.10 8.80
CA THR A 450 -0.10 -7.70 7.61
C THR A 450 0.03 -6.69 6.47
N PRO A 451 0.55 -7.08 5.31
CA PRO A 451 0.89 -6.11 4.26
C PRO A 451 -0.35 -5.42 3.70
N GLU A 452 -1.51 -6.09 3.70
CA GLU A 452 -2.81 -5.50 3.34
C GLU A 452 -3.17 -4.28 4.19
N TYR A 453 -2.74 -4.23 5.45
CA TYR A 453 -3.05 -3.15 6.40
C TYR A 453 -1.84 -2.26 6.70
N ALA A 454 -0.64 -2.69 6.31
CA ALA A 454 0.62 -1.97 6.46
C ALA A 454 1.06 -1.22 5.18
N SER A 455 0.19 -1.10 4.17
CA SER A 455 0.48 -0.40 2.90
C SER A 455 -0.31 0.91 2.77
N PRO A 456 -0.10 1.90 3.65
CA PRO A 456 -0.95 3.08 3.72
C PRO A 456 -0.81 4.00 2.49
N CYS A 457 0.24 3.81 1.68
CA CYS A 457 0.50 4.63 0.50
C CYS A 457 -0.26 4.17 -0.76
N VAL A 458 -0.91 3.00 -0.75
CA VAL A 458 -1.58 2.42 -1.93
C VAL A 458 -3.08 2.70 -1.85
N LYS A 459 -3.62 3.42 -2.82
CA LYS A 459 -5.05 3.78 -2.87
C LYS A 459 -5.66 3.40 -4.20
N TYR A 460 -6.78 2.68 -4.14
CA TYR A 460 -7.69 2.50 -5.25
C TYR A 460 -8.88 3.45 -5.07
N SER A 461 -9.20 4.24 -6.10
CA SER A 461 -10.26 5.24 -6.07
C SER A 461 -11.03 5.25 -7.39
N ALA A 462 -12.21 5.86 -7.37
CA ALA A 462 -12.95 6.15 -8.59
C ALA A 462 -12.14 7.11 -9.46
N ASP A 463 -12.08 6.85 -10.77
CA ASP A 463 -11.47 7.76 -11.74
C ASP A 463 -12.52 8.78 -12.23
N PRO A 464 -12.37 10.08 -11.93
CA PRO A 464 -13.30 11.10 -12.40
C PRO A 464 -13.36 11.22 -13.92
N GLU A 465 -12.30 10.81 -14.63
CA GLU A 465 -12.27 10.83 -16.10
C GLU A 465 -12.97 9.61 -16.71
N TYR A 466 -13.27 8.57 -15.91
CA TYR A 466 -13.85 7.32 -16.41
C TYR A 466 -15.39 7.35 -16.46
N ALA A 467 -15.94 8.19 -17.35
CA ALA A 467 -17.38 8.44 -17.45
C ALA A 467 -18.21 7.24 -17.97
N THR A 468 -17.55 6.27 -18.60
CA THR A 468 -18.14 5.14 -19.35
C THR A 468 -17.99 3.80 -18.62
N GLN A 469 -17.62 3.83 -17.34
CA GLN A 469 -17.62 2.65 -16.47
C GLN A 469 -19.03 2.09 -16.25
N VAL A 470 -19.14 0.84 -15.79
CA VAL A 470 -20.44 0.18 -15.60
C VAL A 470 -21.25 0.78 -14.45
N HIS A 471 -20.59 1.19 -13.37
CA HIS A 471 -21.26 1.70 -12.17
C HIS A 471 -21.95 3.05 -12.44
N TYR A 472 -23.26 3.16 -12.19
CA TYR A 472 -24.04 4.37 -12.48
C TYR A 472 -23.47 5.63 -11.81
N ASP A 473 -23.13 5.55 -10.52
CA ASP A 473 -22.55 6.68 -9.78
C ASP A 473 -21.04 6.87 -10.04
N ARG A 474 -20.47 6.11 -10.98
CA ARG A 474 -19.06 6.17 -11.38
C ARG A 474 -18.06 5.87 -10.25
N GLN A 475 -18.38 4.87 -9.42
CA GLN A 475 -17.61 4.55 -8.21
C GLN A 475 -16.70 3.32 -8.35
N THR A 476 -16.56 2.72 -9.54
CA THR A 476 -15.63 1.61 -9.77
C THR A 476 -14.19 2.08 -9.50
N PRO A 477 -13.44 1.43 -8.58
CA PRO A 477 -12.16 1.93 -8.10
C PRO A 477 -11.00 1.59 -9.05
N CYS A 478 -11.07 2.14 -10.27
CA CYS A 478 -10.16 1.89 -11.39
C CYS A 478 -9.02 2.92 -11.53
N LEU A 479 -8.78 3.76 -10.51
CA LEU A 479 -7.61 4.62 -10.40
C LEU A 479 -6.74 4.13 -9.24
N LEU A 480 -5.53 3.65 -9.57
CA LEU A 480 -4.51 3.35 -8.59
C LEU A 480 -3.62 4.58 -8.40
N GLU A 481 -3.47 5.05 -7.17
CA GLU A 481 -2.51 6.08 -6.77
C GLU A 481 -1.58 5.54 -5.67
N CYS A 482 -0.27 5.72 -5.83
CA CYS A 482 0.72 5.48 -4.78
C CYS A 482 1.29 6.79 -4.26
N ARG A 483 0.85 7.23 -3.08
CA ARG A 483 1.23 8.52 -2.45
C ARG A 483 1.25 8.44 -0.92
N PRO A 484 2.07 9.24 -0.20
CA PRO A 484 2.03 9.24 1.25
C PRO A 484 0.64 9.62 1.77
N PRO A 485 0.19 9.05 2.92
CA PRO A 485 -1.04 9.51 3.59
C PRO A 485 -0.95 10.98 4.00
N LEU A 486 0.25 11.42 4.38
CA LEU A 486 0.57 12.78 4.80
C LEU A 486 1.97 13.16 4.29
N GLY A 487 2.09 14.41 3.84
CA GLY A 487 3.36 14.99 3.40
C GLY A 487 3.76 14.68 1.95
N PRO A 488 5.07 14.72 1.64
CA PRO A 488 6.18 14.66 2.58
C PRO A 488 6.60 16.03 3.14
N ASP A 489 6.11 17.14 2.58
CA ASP A 489 6.45 18.53 2.90
C ASP A 489 7.97 18.79 3.12
N GLN A 490 8.80 18.28 2.20
CA GLN A 490 10.26 18.32 2.31
C GLN A 490 10.88 19.47 1.50
N GLU A 491 11.97 20.03 2.02
CA GLU A 491 12.78 20.98 1.26
C GLU A 491 13.68 20.22 0.27
N ILE A 492 13.71 20.68 -0.98
CA ILE A 492 14.64 20.20 -2.00
C ILE A 492 15.64 21.32 -2.28
N SER A 493 16.92 21.02 -2.11
CA SER A 493 18.04 21.92 -2.37
C SER A 493 19.21 21.17 -2.99
N THR A 494 20.26 21.89 -3.40
CA THR A 494 21.48 21.26 -3.92
C THR A 494 22.18 20.35 -2.89
N LYS A 495 21.96 20.61 -1.60
CA LYS A 495 22.49 19.81 -0.49
C LYS A 495 21.55 18.68 -0.06
N ASN A 496 20.26 18.84 -0.33
CA ASN A 496 19.20 17.92 0.08
C ASN A 496 18.40 17.48 -1.17
N PRO A 497 18.93 16.55 -1.98
CA PRO A 497 18.12 15.91 -3.01
C PRO A 497 17.02 15.07 -2.37
N PHE A 498 15.96 14.81 -3.13
CA PHE A 498 14.82 14.02 -2.66
C PHE A 498 14.75 12.68 -3.39
N GLU A 499 14.46 11.61 -2.64
CA GLU A 499 14.05 10.31 -3.16
C GLU A 499 12.67 9.97 -2.56
N SER A 500 11.75 9.45 -3.37
CA SER A 500 10.44 8.98 -2.87
C SER A 500 10.57 7.63 -2.13
N PHE A 501 9.45 7.09 -1.66
CA PHE A 501 9.38 5.64 -1.42
C PHE A 501 9.39 4.89 -2.76
N ARG A 502 9.65 3.59 -2.71
CA ARG A 502 9.55 2.69 -3.87
C ARG A 502 8.19 2.02 -3.90
N VAL A 503 7.60 1.97 -5.08
CA VAL A 503 6.40 1.19 -5.39
C VAL A 503 6.87 -0.14 -6.00
N PHE A 504 6.25 -1.24 -5.61
CA PHE A 504 6.46 -2.55 -6.22
C PHE A 504 5.15 -3.05 -6.80
N GLU A 505 5.20 -3.59 -8.02
CA GLU A 505 4.03 -3.97 -8.81
C GLU A 505 4.21 -5.41 -9.31
N LEU A 506 3.55 -6.35 -8.63
CA LEU A 506 3.60 -7.77 -8.96
C LEU A 506 2.34 -8.18 -9.72
N LEU A 507 2.50 -8.51 -11.00
CA LEU A 507 1.38 -8.97 -11.83
C LEU A 507 1.06 -10.42 -11.47
N GLN A 508 -0.21 -10.64 -11.12
CA GLN A 508 -0.72 -11.93 -10.66
C GLN A 508 -1.32 -12.67 -11.86
N ASP A 509 -0.96 -13.94 -12.05
CA ASP A 509 -1.37 -14.75 -13.21
C ASP A 509 -2.46 -15.77 -12.89
N SER A 510 -3.12 -15.64 -11.74
CA SER A 510 -4.21 -16.51 -11.31
C SER A 510 -5.08 -15.84 -10.25
N SER A 511 -6.35 -16.24 -10.19
CA SER A 511 -7.27 -15.89 -9.11
C SER A 511 -7.17 -16.85 -7.91
N GLU A 512 -6.51 -18.00 -8.08
CA GLU A 512 -6.37 -19.04 -7.07
C GLU A 512 -5.51 -18.53 -5.89
N ARG A 513 -6.02 -18.68 -4.67
CA ARG A 513 -5.43 -18.09 -3.47
C ARG A 513 -3.98 -18.52 -3.27
N GLU A 514 -3.68 -19.81 -3.40
CA GLU A 514 -2.33 -20.38 -3.22
C GLU A 514 -1.36 -19.81 -4.23
N ARG A 515 -1.69 -19.79 -5.52
CA ARG A 515 -0.80 -19.21 -6.54
C ARG A 515 -0.55 -17.72 -6.30
N ARG A 516 -1.60 -16.96 -5.90
CA ARG A 516 -1.44 -15.53 -5.62
C ARG A 516 -0.51 -15.25 -4.45
N THR A 517 -0.66 -16.03 -3.38
CA THR A 517 0.16 -15.89 -2.19
C THR A 517 1.57 -16.43 -2.38
N LEU A 518 1.76 -17.50 -3.18
CA LEU A 518 3.07 -17.97 -3.63
C LEU A 518 3.82 -16.86 -4.38
N ALA A 519 3.16 -16.14 -5.29
CA ALA A 519 3.77 -15.03 -6.02
C ALA A 519 4.31 -13.96 -5.06
N ARG A 520 3.51 -13.58 -4.06
CA ARG A 520 3.86 -12.57 -3.04
C ARG A 520 5.03 -13.03 -2.17
N ARG A 521 5.03 -14.29 -1.72
CA ARG A 521 6.14 -14.87 -0.95
C ARG A 521 7.45 -14.89 -1.75
N LYS A 522 7.39 -15.27 -3.03
CA LYS A 522 8.54 -15.20 -3.96
C LYS A 522 9.03 -13.78 -4.20
N MET A 523 8.13 -12.80 -4.25
CA MET A 523 8.51 -11.39 -4.33
C MET A 523 9.40 -11.01 -3.15
N TYR A 524 8.98 -11.24 -1.90
CA TYR A 524 9.81 -10.95 -0.73
C TYR A 524 11.16 -11.68 -0.74
N ARG A 525 11.17 -12.97 -1.10
CA ARG A 525 12.42 -13.75 -1.28
C ARG A 525 13.38 -13.11 -2.29
N THR A 526 12.84 -12.52 -3.35
CA THR A 526 13.63 -11.88 -4.41
C THR A 526 14.14 -10.52 -3.97
N ILE A 527 13.26 -9.62 -3.52
CA ILE A 527 13.62 -8.21 -3.31
C ILE A 527 13.98 -7.86 -1.87
N ALA A 528 13.84 -8.78 -0.92
CA ALA A 528 14.21 -8.64 0.48
C ALA A 528 14.95 -9.91 0.97
N PRO A 529 16.07 -10.33 0.36
CA PRO A 529 16.69 -11.64 0.57
C PRO A 529 17.14 -11.93 2.02
N TRP A 530 17.22 -10.91 2.89
CA TRP A 530 17.41 -11.12 4.33
C TRP A 530 16.27 -11.88 5.01
N THR A 531 15.09 -11.97 4.39
CA THR A 531 14.00 -12.83 4.87
C THR A 531 14.33 -14.31 4.79
N HIS A 532 15.43 -14.71 4.15
CA HIS A 532 15.94 -16.09 4.16
C HIS A 532 16.81 -16.40 5.39
N GLU A 533 17.25 -15.39 6.16
CA GLU A 533 17.93 -15.64 7.43
C GLU A 533 16.90 -16.21 8.42
N ASN A 534 17.00 -17.49 8.77
CA ASN A 534 16.05 -18.19 9.63
C ASN A 534 16.73 -18.86 10.85
N PRO A 535 17.32 -18.07 11.77
CA PRO A 535 18.05 -18.62 12.90
C PRO A 535 17.14 -19.11 14.04
N LEU A 536 17.56 -20.17 14.73
CA LEU A 536 16.93 -20.66 15.97
C LEU A 536 17.20 -19.67 17.12
N MET A 537 16.13 -19.15 17.72
CA MET A 537 16.20 -18.05 18.69
C MET A 537 15.65 -18.39 20.07
N PHE A 538 16.36 -17.96 21.11
CA PHE A 538 15.94 -18.08 22.51
C PHE A 538 15.75 -16.71 23.16
N HIS A 539 14.60 -16.47 23.78
CA HIS A 539 14.27 -15.22 24.47
C HIS A 539 14.46 -15.38 25.97
N LYS A 540 15.57 -14.85 26.48
CA LYS A 540 15.89 -14.89 27.92
C LYS A 540 15.16 -13.77 28.66
N VAL A 541 14.53 -14.11 29.79
CA VAL A 541 13.73 -13.18 30.61
C VAL A 541 14.55 -12.47 31.71
N GLN A 542 15.85 -12.70 31.75
CA GLN A 542 16.81 -12.04 32.64
C GLN A 542 17.99 -11.51 31.82
N SER A 543 18.68 -10.50 32.34
CA SER A 543 19.86 -9.91 31.68
C SER A 543 21.12 -9.87 32.57
N ASP A 544 21.12 -10.54 33.72
CA ASP A 544 22.31 -10.60 34.57
C ASP A 544 23.41 -11.49 33.94
N PRO A 545 24.71 -11.21 34.18
CA PRO A 545 25.78 -11.85 33.45
C PRO A 545 25.85 -13.37 33.60
N ALA A 546 25.51 -13.90 34.78
CA ALA A 546 25.58 -15.34 35.03
C ALA A 546 24.49 -16.08 34.25
N THR A 547 23.26 -15.57 34.28
CA THR A 547 22.15 -16.22 33.58
C THR A 547 22.23 -16.05 32.06
N ILE A 548 22.87 -14.98 31.55
CA ILE A 548 23.17 -14.82 30.12
C ILE A 548 24.21 -15.83 29.66
N ARG A 549 25.30 -16.05 30.42
CA ARG A 549 26.30 -17.08 30.07
C ARG A 549 25.68 -18.47 30.04
N GLU A 550 24.85 -18.79 31.04
CA GLU A 550 24.08 -20.04 31.06
C GLU A 550 23.21 -20.19 29.80
N ALA A 551 22.47 -19.14 29.42
CA ALA A 551 21.63 -19.17 28.23
C ALA A 551 22.45 -19.39 26.95
N ILE A 552 23.61 -18.74 26.83
CA ILE A 552 24.55 -18.92 25.71
C ILE A 552 25.07 -20.35 25.68
N ASP A 553 25.50 -20.91 26.81
CA ASP A 553 26.03 -22.28 26.87
C ASP A 553 24.95 -23.32 26.53
N GLN A 554 23.73 -23.16 27.06
CA GLN A 554 22.61 -24.03 26.69
C GLN A 554 22.28 -23.93 25.20
N ALA A 555 22.21 -22.72 24.65
CA ALA A 555 21.92 -22.50 23.24
C ALA A 555 22.98 -23.16 22.35
N ALA A 556 24.26 -22.95 22.67
CA ALA A 556 25.38 -23.56 21.94
C ALA A 556 25.33 -25.10 22.00
N GLU A 557 25.02 -25.65 23.17
CA GLU A 557 24.99 -27.10 23.35
C GLU A 557 23.87 -27.79 22.56
N VAL A 558 22.69 -27.16 22.46
CA VAL A 558 21.54 -27.73 21.74
C VAL A 558 21.43 -27.26 20.30
N GLY A 559 22.30 -26.36 19.88
CA GLY A 559 22.43 -25.91 18.49
C GLY A 559 21.54 -24.73 18.10
N PHE A 560 21.03 -23.96 19.06
CA PHE A 560 20.42 -22.65 18.78
C PHE A 560 21.49 -21.67 18.27
N GLU A 561 21.07 -20.60 17.61
CA GLU A 561 21.97 -19.68 16.91
C GLU A 561 21.96 -18.28 17.53
N MET A 562 20.95 -17.94 18.33
CA MET A 562 20.88 -16.65 19.00
C MET A 562 20.17 -16.66 20.37
N VAL A 563 20.57 -15.72 21.21
CA VAL A 563 19.93 -15.36 22.48
C VAL A 563 19.53 -13.89 22.44
N ILE A 564 18.28 -13.62 22.78
CA ILE A 564 17.70 -12.28 22.82
C ILE A 564 17.28 -11.99 24.26
N MET A 565 17.81 -10.92 24.84
CA MET A 565 17.32 -10.38 26.10
C MET A 565 15.94 -9.76 25.87
N SER A 566 14.90 -10.47 26.32
CA SER A 566 13.51 -10.17 26.02
C SER A 566 12.99 -8.96 26.82
N PHE A 567 11.79 -8.50 26.46
CA PHE A 567 11.04 -7.54 27.25
C PHE A 567 10.94 -7.98 28.73
N GLY A 568 11.09 -7.01 29.63
CA GLY A 568 11.08 -7.23 31.08
C GLY A 568 12.37 -7.85 31.66
N SER A 569 13.42 -8.07 30.85
CA SER A 569 14.68 -8.67 31.32
C SER A 569 15.53 -7.77 32.22
N GLY A 570 15.30 -6.46 32.20
CA GLY A 570 16.13 -5.45 32.87
C GLY A 570 17.24 -4.87 31.98
N PHE A 571 17.38 -5.33 30.74
CA PHE A 571 18.26 -4.72 29.75
C PHE A 571 17.78 -3.30 29.38
N ASN A 572 18.72 -2.37 29.16
CA ASN A 572 18.44 -0.96 28.90
C ASN A 572 19.31 -0.39 27.76
N PHE A 573 18.74 -0.30 26.55
CA PHE A 573 19.38 0.36 25.40
C PHE A 573 19.60 1.86 25.60
N GLU A 574 18.93 2.52 26.54
CA GLU A 574 19.11 3.96 26.77
C GLU A 574 20.28 4.26 27.70
N SER A 575 20.93 3.26 28.30
CA SER A 575 22.10 3.47 29.14
C SER A 575 23.23 4.16 28.39
N ARG A 576 23.82 5.18 29.02
CA ARG A 576 25.02 5.89 28.55
C ARG A 576 26.27 5.56 29.39
N ASP A 577 26.14 4.63 30.35
CA ASP A 577 27.25 4.22 31.21
C ASP A 577 28.20 3.29 30.45
N LYS A 578 29.47 3.67 30.39
CA LYS A 578 30.53 2.91 29.73
C LYS A 578 30.75 1.54 30.38
N ALA A 579 30.65 1.42 31.71
CA ALA A 579 30.82 0.13 32.39
C ALA A 579 29.71 -0.85 32.00
N TYR A 580 28.48 -0.35 31.82
CA TYR A 580 27.36 -1.12 31.30
C TYR A 580 27.62 -1.61 29.86
N TRP A 581 28.16 -0.75 28.99
CA TRP A 581 28.50 -1.11 27.62
C TRP A 581 29.62 -2.17 27.57
N ASP A 582 30.64 -2.03 28.42
CA ASP A 582 31.75 -2.99 28.52
C ASP A 582 31.28 -4.37 28.97
N LEU A 583 30.36 -4.41 29.93
CA LEU A 583 29.76 -5.66 30.40
C LEU A 583 29.06 -6.42 29.26
N TYR A 584 28.20 -5.75 28.48
CA TYR A 584 27.49 -6.42 27.40
C TYR A 584 28.37 -6.71 26.19
N LYS A 585 29.44 -5.94 26.00
CA LYS A 585 30.49 -6.31 25.05
C LYS A 585 31.12 -7.64 25.44
N GLU A 586 31.49 -7.83 26.70
CA GLU A 586 32.07 -9.08 27.18
C GLU A 586 31.12 -10.27 26.98
N LEU A 587 29.82 -10.09 27.25
CA LEU A 587 28.81 -11.13 27.06
C LEU A 587 28.58 -11.46 25.58
N ALA A 588 28.57 -10.46 24.70
CA ALA A 588 28.45 -10.67 23.26
C ALA A 588 29.70 -11.34 22.67
N ASP A 589 30.90 -10.98 23.15
CA ASP A 589 32.15 -11.63 22.77
C ASP A 589 32.18 -13.09 23.25
N TYR A 590 31.66 -13.37 24.46
CA TYR A 590 31.46 -14.75 24.94
C TYR A 590 30.49 -15.53 24.04
N GLY A 591 29.34 -14.95 23.71
CA GLY A 591 28.38 -15.53 22.76
C GLY A 591 29.04 -15.87 21.42
N ARG A 592 29.81 -14.94 20.85
CA ARG A 592 30.54 -15.13 19.59
C ARG A 592 31.55 -16.28 19.67
N SER A 593 32.25 -16.43 20.80
CA SER A 593 33.18 -17.54 21.02
C SER A 593 32.50 -18.92 20.98
N LYS A 594 31.18 -18.96 21.19
CA LYS A 594 30.34 -20.16 21.15
C LYS A 594 29.48 -20.25 19.88
N GLY A 595 29.61 -19.31 18.95
CA GLY A 595 28.77 -19.24 17.75
C GLY A 595 27.34 -18.76 18.00
N ILE A 596 27.08 -18.09 19.13
CA ILE A 596 25.75 -17.57 19.52
C ILE A 596 25.71 -16.05 19.33
N ALA A 597 24.78 -15.58 18.52
CA ALA A 597 24.50 -14.16 18.41
C ALA A 597 23.73 -13.67 19.65
N LEU A 598 24.17 -12.52 20.20
CA LEU A 598 23.50 -11.86 21.30
C LEU A 598 22.79 -10.60 20.79
N GLY A 599 21.62 -10.32 21.34
CA GLY A 599 20.91 -9.07 21.15
C GLY A 599 19.87 -8.80 22.22
N ALA A 600 19.09 -7.75 22.05
CA ALA A 600 18.10 -7.32 23.04
C ALA A 600 16.87 -6.66 22.42
N TYR A 601 15.85 -6.55 23.27
CA TYR A 601 14.58 -5.90 23.04
C TYR A 601 14.62 -4.39 23.34
N SER A 602 13.92 -3.60 22.53
CA SER A 602 13.49 -2.24 22.83
C SER A 602 12.01 -2.05 22.54
N LEU A 603 11.35 -1.17 23.29
CA LEU A 603 9.97 -0.76 23.08
C LEU A 603 9.94 0.74 22.79
N LEU A 604 9.52 1.12 21.58
CA LEU A 604 9.46 2.51 21.15
C LEU A 604 8.10 3.16 21.47
N ALA A 605 6.98 2.61 20.96
CA ALA A 605 5.62 3.07 21.25
C ALA A 605 4.99 2.32 22.45
N SER A 606 3.85 2.79 22.96
CA SER A 606 3.23 2.35 24.23
C SER A 606 3.95 2.83 25.49
N ARG A 607 5.00 3.63 25.33
CA ARG A 607 5.66 4.42 26.38
C ARG A 607 6.08 5.78 25.81
N GLY A 608 6.31 6.76 26.68
CA GLY A 608 6.77 8.08 26.26
C GLY A 608 8.28 8.27 26.45
N ALA A 609 8.82 9.30 25.81
CA ALA A 609 10.02 9.97 26.28
C ALA A 609 9.76 10.56 27.68
N ALA A 610 10.81 10.69 28.49
CA ALA A 610 10.70 11.19 29.86
C ALA A 610 10.15 12.63 29.92
N ASN A 611 10.52 13.45 28.93
CA ASN A 611 9.96 14.77 28.74
C ASN A 611 8.73 14.68 27.82
N PRO A 612 7.53 15.07 28.29
CA PRO A 612 6.32 14.99 27.49
C PRO A 612 6.38 15.77 26.16
N LYS A 613 7.20 16.81 26.07
CA LYS A 613 7.38 17.59 24.83
C LYS A 613 8.03 16.77 23.71
N ASP A 614 8.79 15.74 24.05
CA ASP A 614 9.49 14.89 23.09
C ASP A 614 8.59 13.76 22.55
N ASN A 615 7.32 13.71 22.97
CA ASN A 615 6.31 12.80 22.41
C ASN A 615 5.58 13.42 21.22
N THR A 616 4.96 12.57 20.39
CA THR A 616 4.09 13.00 19.29
C THR A 616 2.91 13.82 19.84
N GLN A 617 2.67 15.00 19.27
CA GLN A 617 1.58 15.89 19.67
C GLN A 617 0.43 15.78 18.65
N GLY A 618 -0.71 15.15 18.95
CA GLY A 618 -1.77 14.95 17.94
C GLY A 618 -2.90 14.04 18.42
N SER A 619 -3.85 13.70 17.53
CA SER A 619 -4.88 12.65 17.77
C SER A 619 -4.20 11.41 18.37
N PRO A 620 -4.81 10.69 19.34
CA PRO A 620 -4.05 9.80 20.21
C PRO A 620 -3.26 8.80 19.38
N ALA A 621 -1.97 8.70 19.73
CA ALA A 621 -1.05 7.73 19.16
C ALA A 621 -1.71 6.34 19.17
N ARG A 622 -1.46 5.54 18.13
CA ARG A 622 -2.12 4.23 17.94
C ARG A 622 -2.04 3.35 19.19
N TYR A 623 -0.96 3.46 19.96
CA TYR A 623 -0.72 2.72 21.20
C TYR A 623 -0.67 3.61 22.45
N GLY A 624 -1.45 4.69 22.48
CA GLY A 624 -1.61 5.58 23.62
C GLY A 624 -0.57 6.69 23.70
N VAL A 625 0.72 6.37 23.64
CA VAL A 625 1.82 7.35 23.61
C VAL A 625 2.99 6.85 22.75
N MET A 626 3.63 7.78 22.03
CA MET A 626 4.80 7.51 21.20
C MET A 626 5.80 8.68 21.29
N PRO A 627 7.10 8.40 21.47
CA PRO A 627 8.12 9.43 21.30
C PRO A 627 8.19 9.90 19.85
N CYS A 628 8.32 11.21 19.62
CA CYS A 628 8.50 11.77 18.29
C CYS A 628 9.96 11.56 17.85
N LEU A 629 10.17 10.78 16.79
CA LEU A 629 11.50 10.57 16.20
C LEU A 629 12.03 11.83 15.47
N GLY A 630 11.23 12.89 15.39
CA GLY A 630 11.63 14.20 14.91
C GLY A 630 12.20 15.14 15.99
N THR A 631 12.35 14.67 17.23
CA THR A 631 12.99 15.41 18.35
C THR A 631 14.48 15.12 18.46
N GLN A 632 15.23 15.95 19.20
CA GLN A 632 16.62 15.62 19.53
C GLN A 632 16.71 14.33 20.35
N TRP A 633 15.84 14.17 21.35
CA TRP A 633 15.75 12.94 22.13
C TRP A 633 15.53 11.71 21.23
N GLY A 634 14.63 11.82 20.26
CA GLY A 634 14.31 10.74 19.32
C GLY A 634 15.51 10.35 18.46
N ARG A 635 16.28 11.32 17.97
CA ARG A 635 17.53 11.05 17.24
C ARG A 635 18.59 10.43 18.13
N ASP A 636 18.81 10.98 19.32
CA ASP A 636 19.77 10.46 20.29
C ASP A 636 19.42 9.02 20.72
N TYR A 637 18.14 8.69 20.83
CA TYR A 637 17.66 7.34 21.11
C TYR A 637 18.02 6.37 19.97
N LEU A 638 17.71 6.74 18.72
CA LEU A 638 17.98 5.90 17.57
C LEU A 638 19.49 5.68 17.38
N ASP A 639 20.28 6.75 17.48
CA ASP A 639 21.74 6.74 17.32
C ASP A 639 22.41 5.93 18.43
N ASN A 640 21.90 6.02 19.67
CA ASN A 640 22.46 5.24 20.78
C ASN A 640 22.28 3.74 20.61
N ILE A 641 21.14 3.29 20.07
CA ILE A 641 20.93 1.87 19.77
C ILE A 641 21.95 1.38 18.74
N VAL A 642 22.19 2.15 17.68
CA VAL A 642 23.18 1.81 16.65
C VAL A 642 24.60 1.80 17.25
N ALA A 643 24.96 2.83 18.01
CA ALA A 643 26.27 2.95 18.65
C ALA A 643 26.53 1.84 19.67
N PHE A 644 25.55 1.56 20.54
CA PHE A 644 25.62 0.46 21.51
C PHE A 644 25.79 -0.87 20.79
N THR A 645 24.96 -1.13 19.78
CA THR A 645 24.99 -2.39 19.02
C THR A 645 26.35 -2.62 18.38
N ARG A 646 26.92 -1.58 17.75
CA ARG A 646 28.28 -1.63 17.19
C ARG A 646 29.35 -1.86 18.26
N TYR A 647 29.28 -1.14 19.37
CA TYR A 647 30.26 -1.22 20.45
C TYR A 647 30.26 -2.59 21.13
N ALA A 648 29.09 -3.03 21.58
CA ALA A 648 28.91 -4.33 22.23
C ALA A 648 29.12 -5.50 21.25
N GLY A 649 28.94 -5.27 19.95
CA GLY A 649 28.99 -6.33 18.95
C GLY A 649 27.73 -7.21 18.95
N PHE A 650 26.58 -6.62 19.29
CA PHE A 650 25.28 -7.28 19.18
C PHE A 650 24.99 -7.56 17.70
N SER A 651 24.41 -8.74 17.45
CA SER A 651 24.04 -9.18 16.10
C SER A 651 22.54 -9.41 15.94
N VAL A 652 21.74 -9.03 16.95
CA VAL A 652 20.28 -9.06 16.91
C VAL A 652 19.71 -7.79 17.56
N PHE A 653 18.65 -7.25 16.98
CA PHE A 653 17.86 -6.17 17.55
C PHE A 653 16.37 -6.51 17.41
N GLU A 654 15.67 -6.56 18.54
CA GLU A 654 14.23 -6.69 18.58
C GLU A 654 13.63 -5.34 18.92
N ASN A 655 12.85 -4.76 18.01
CA ASN A 655 12.27 -3.43 18.18
C ASN A 655 10.76 -3.52 18.08
N ASP A 656 10.10 -3.37 19.21
CA ASP A 656 8.66 -3.34 19.32
C ASP A 656 8.17 -1.89 19.37
N GLY A 657 6.96 -1.62 18.89
CA GLY A 657 6.43 -0.27 18.91
C GLY A 657 6.94 0.66 17.80
N SER A 658 7.48 0.13 16.70
CA SER A 658 8.08 0.92 15.61
C SER A 658 7.06 1.57 14.66
N TYR A 659 6.24 2.48 15.19
CA TYR A 659 5.07 3.02 14.49
C TYR A 659 5.19 4.51 14.08
N PRO A 660 6.03 4.88 13.10
CA PRO A 660 6.16 6.26 12.60
C PRO A 660 4.90 6.78 11.89
N GLY A 661 3.84 5.97 11.81
CA GLY A 661 2.53 6.36 11.30
C GLY A 661 1.76 7.30 12.23
N ASP A 662 2.18 7.47 13.49
CA ASP A 662 1.61 8.51 14.35
C ASP A 662 1.97 9.91 13.81
N ILE A 663 1.10 10.89 14.08
CA ILE A 663 1.26 12.26 13.58
C ILE A 663 1.75 13.16 14.72
N CYS A 664 2.72 14.02 14.43
CA CYS A 664 3.18 15.04 15.36
C CYS A 664 2.89 16.45 14.80
N CYS A 665 2.05 17.20 15.49
CA CYS A 665 1.67 18.58 15.19
C CYS A 665 2.62 19.61 15.84
N ALA A 666 3.66 19.17 16.55
CA ALA A 666 4.65 20.07 17.13
C ALA A 666 5.36 20.86 16.02
N THR A 667 5.57 22.16 16.25
CA THR A 667 6.26 23.04 15.29
C THR A 667 7.63 23.48 15.78
N ASP A 668 8.04 23.05 16.97
CA ASP A 668 9.29 23.39 17.64
C ASP A 668 10.26 22.20 17.74
N HIS A 669 9.91 21.05 17.16
CA HIS A 669 10.81 19.90 17.06
C HIS A 669 11.89 20.15 16.00
N PRO A 670 13.17 19.83 16.25
CA PRO A 670 14.27 20.24 15.38
C PRO A 670 14.31 19.58 13.99
N PHE A 671 13.70 18.40 13.81
CA PHE A 671 13.83 17.63 12.56
C PHE A 671 12.56 17.56 11.71
N HIS A 672 11.44 18.08 12.18
CA HIS A 672 10.22 18.25 11.37
C HIS A 672 9.57 19.60 11.70
N ARG A 673 8.81 20.16 10.75
CA ARG A 673 8.29 21.53 10.84
C ARG A 673 6.87 21.60 11.38
N GLY A 674 6.14 20.50 11.29
CA GLY A 674 4.75 20.46 11.73
C GLY A 674 4.12 19.12 11.43
N LYS A 675 2.79 19.15 11.34
CA LYS A 675 1.98 17.99 11.00
C LYS A 675 2.38 17.43 9.63
N GLU A 676 2.57 18.33 8.67
CA GLU A 676 2.68 18.06 7.23
C GLU A 676 3.88 17.18 6.85
N ASP A 677 4.99 17.23 7.59
CA ASP A 677 6.18 16.41 7.35
C ASP A 677 6.45 15.34 8.43
N SER A 678 5.72 15.36 9.54
CA SER A 678 6.00 14.52 10.71
C SER A 678 6.13 13.02 10.40
N GLN A 679 5.14 12.41 9.74
CA GLN A 679 5.16 10.98 9.39
C GLN A 679 6.34 10.64 8.47
N TRP A 680 6.62 11.50 7.48
CA TRP A 680 7.72 11.28 6.54
C TRP A 680 9.08 11.29 7.25
N VAL A 681 9.31 12.29 8.11
CA VAL A 681 10.55 12.44 8.87
C VAL A 681 10.75 11.28 9.84
N MET A 682 9.70 10.84 10.54
CA MET A 682 9.77 9.72 11.47
C MET A 682 9.98 8.38 10.75
N TRP A 683 9.31 8.17 9.61
CA TRP A 683 9.53 6.97 8.79
C TRP A 683 10.97 6.90 8.25
N ARG A 684 11.50 8.02 7.74
CA ARG A 684 12.90 8.10 7.32
C ARG A 684 13.86 7.81 8.48
N ALA A 685 13.59 8.34 9.67
CA ALA A 685 14.41 8.11 10.87
C ALA A 685 14.54 6.61 11.21
N ILE A 686 13.40 5.92 11.33
CA ILE A 686 13.39 4.53 11.79
C ILE A 686 13.95 3.59 10.72
N THR A 687 13.64 3.83 9.44
CA THR A 687 14.16 3.00 8.34
C THR A 687 15.67 3.17 8.15
N GLN A 688 16.20 4.38 8.35
CA GLN A 688 17.66 4.61 8.36
C GLN A 688 18.35 3.85 9.50
N GLN A 689 17.74 3.80 10.70
CA GLN A 689 18.26 2.99 11.80
C GLN A 689 18.34 1.50 11.39
N TYR A 690 17.27 0.95 10.83
CA TYR A 690 17.25 -0.44 10.38
C TYR A 690 18.29 -0.73 9.30
N GLN A 691 18.42 0.15 8.31
CA GLN A 691 19.43 0.00 7.27
C GLN A 691 20.85 0.08 7.84
N ALA A 692 21.11 0.97 8.80
CA ALA A 692 22.41 1.05 9.48
C ALA A 692 22.73 -0.23 10.26
N LEU A 693 21.74 -0.85 10.91
CA LEU A 693 21.90 -2.13 11.59
C LEU A 693 22.11 -3.30 10.61
N ARG A 694 21.39 -3.32 9.47
CA ARG A 694 21.59 -4.33 8.42
C ARG A 694 22.95 -4.22 7.73
N ALA A 695 23.51 -3.02 7.62
CA ALA A 695 24.89 -2.82 7.14
C ALA A 695 25.93 -3.52 8.04
N GLU A 696 25.64 -3.69 9.33
CA GLU A 696 26.46 -4.44 10.29
C GLU A 696 26.08 -5.93 10.38
N GLY A 697 25.06 -6.36 9.63
CA GLY A 697 24.55 -7.73 9.64
C GLY A 697 23.79 -8.07 10.91
N VAL A 698 23.12 -7.09 11.51
CA VAL A 698 22.26 -7.27 12.68
C VAL A 698 20.91 -7.82 12.23
N TYR A 699 20.48 -8.92 12.83
CA TYR A 699 19.16 -9.51 12.63
C TYR A 699 18.07 -8.62 13.25
N LEU A 700 17.02 -8.29 12.49
CA LEU A 700 15.94 -7.41 12.90
C LEU A 700 14.66 -8.19 13.13
N ASN A 701 14.25 -8.31 14.39
CA ASN A 701 12.98 -8.93 14.80
C ASN A 701 11.95 -7.84 15.12
N ILE A 702 11.04 -7.55 14.18
CA ILE A 702 10.22 -6.32 14.22
C ILE A 702 8.74 -6.69 14.06
N PRO A 703 7.85 -6.37 15.01
CA PRO A 703 6.42 -6.68 14.95
C PRO A 703 5.65 -5.68 14.06
N ASP A 704 6.26 -5.25 12.96
CA ASP A 704 5.74 -4.32 11.96
C ASP A 704 6.27 -4.70 10.57
N TRP A 705 5.59 -4.27 9.50
CA TRP A 705 5.88 -4.67 8.13
C TRP A 705 7.06 -3.94 7.44
N TYR A 706 8.26 -3.98 8.02
CA TYR A 706 9.47 -3.32 7.51
C TYR A 706 10.38 -4.20 6.63
N PHE A 707 9.82 -5.22 5.99
CA PHE A 707 10.62 -6.19 5.23
C PHE A 707 11.40 -5.54 4.09
N LEU A 708 10.83 -4.56 3.38
CA LEU A 708 11.51 -3.88 2.27
C LEU A 708 12.64 -2.93 2.72
N THR A 709 12.70 -2.63 4.01
CA THR A 709 13.70 -1.75 4.66
C THR A 709 14.61 -2.50 5.64
N GLY A 710 14.58 -3.83 5.65
CA GLY A 710 15.57 -4.66 6.35
C GLY A 710 15.04 -5.60 7.44
N ALA A 711 13.76 -5.56 7.81
CA ALA A 711 13.24 -6.49 8.83
C ALA A 711 13.36 -7.95 8.37
N ASN A 712 13.78 -8.85 9.26
CA ASN A 712 13.91 -10.28 8.96
C ASN A 712 12.62 -11.04 9.20
N LYS A 713 11.92 -10.73 10.31
CA LYS A 713 10.67 -11.37 10.71
C LYS A 713 9.68 -10.39 11.31
N ALA A 714 8.43 -10.82 11.30
CA ALA A 714 7.29 -10.28 12.05
C ALA A 714 6.46 -11.45 12.63
N GLY A 715 5.52 -11.19 13.54
CA GLY A 715 4.69 -12.23 14.14
C GLY A 715 3.76 -12.91 13.12
N MET A 716 3.50 -14.22 13.25
CA MET A 716 2.57 -14.97 12.38
C MET A 716 1.09 -14.62 12.57
N GLY A 717 0.78 -13.74 13.53
CA GLY A 717 -0.57 -13.45 13.96
C GLY A 717 -0.96 -14.38 15.12
N TYR A 718 -0.97 -13.83 16.33
CA TYR A 718 -1.49 -14.51 17.52
C TYR A 718 -2.04 -13.48 18.48
N ARG A 719 -2.97 -13.91 19.33
CA ARG A 719 -3.39 -13.12 20.49
C ARG A 719 -2.64 -13.64 21.70
N GLU A 720 -2.02 -12.75 22.47
CA GLU A 720 -1.21 -13.13 23.62
C GLU A 720 -1.99 -13.96 24.67
N THR A 721 -3.28 -13.70 24.83
CA THR A 721 -4.16 -14.47 25.73
C THR A 721 -4.39 -15.92 25.28
N ASN A 722 -4.06 -16.28 24.03
CA ASN A 722 -4.08 -17.68 23.59
C ASN A 722 -3.13 -18.53 24.42
N TRP A 723 -2.05 -17.94 24.94
CA TRP A 723 -1.06 -18.60 25.78
C TRP A 723 -1.49 -18.76 27.24
N SER A 724 -2.65 -18.21 27.61
CA SER A 724 -3.30 -18.47 28.89
C SER A 724 -4.26 -19.67 28.85
N LEU A 725 -4.46 -20.27 27.68
CA LEU A 725 -5.24 -21.51 27.53
C LEU A 725 -4.45 -22.72 28.03
N PRO A 726 -5.11 -23.83 28.39
CA PRO A 726 -4.42 -25.08 28.70
C PRO A 726 -3.47 -25.50 27.58
N ARG A 727 -2.31 -26.07 27.95
CA ARG A 727 -1.23 -26.47 27.03
C ARG A 727 -1.72 -27.17 25.75
N ALA A 728 -2.64 -28.12 25.87
CA ALA A 728 -3.17 -28.88 24.72
C ALA A 728 -3.83 -27.97 23.66
N GLU A 729 -4.54 -26.92 24.07
CA GLU A 729 -5.23 -26.01 23.15
C GLU A 729 -4.27 -25.07 22.43
N GLN A 730 -3.15 -24.75 23.09
CA GLN A 730 -2.12 -23.90 22.51
C GLN A 730 -1.49 -24.52 21.26
N GLU A 731 -1.34 -25.85 21.21
CA GLU A 731 -0.71 -26.54 20.07
C GLU A 731 -1.53 -26.43 18.79
N ILE A 732 -2.85 -26.58 18.89
CA ILE A 732 -3.75 -26.49 17.73
C ILE A 732 -3.82 -25.03 17.26
N ILE A 733 -3.98 -24.08 18.19
CA ILE A 733 -4.01 -22.64 17.87
C ILE A 733 -2.69 -22.19 17.24
N GLU A 734 -1.56 -22.68 17.72
CA GLU A 734 -0.25 -22.42 17.11
C GLU A 734 -0.22 -22.87 15.65
N ARG A 735 -0.60 -24.11 15.35
CA ARG A 735 -0.62 -24.59 13.96
C ARG A 735 -1.64 -23.82 13.12
N GLN A 736 -2.77 -23.38 13.67
CA GLN A 736 -3.73 -22.53 12.97
C GLN A 736 -3.11 -21.18 12.58
N ASN A 737 -2.45 -20.52 13.53
CA ASN A 737 -1.80 -19.24 13.30
C ASN A 737 -0.67 -19.35 12.27
N ILE A 738 0.12 -20.43 12.33
CA ILE A 738 1.16 -20.66 11.33
C ILE A 738 0.56 -20.93 9.94
N TYR A 739 -0.44 -21.81 9.85
CA TYR A 739 -1.14 -22.11 8.60
C TYR A 739 -1.78 -20.85 8.01
N ASP A 740 -2.35 -19.97 8.84
CA ASP A 740 -2.99 -18.75 8.36
C ASP A 740 -1.98 -17.63 8.04
N GLY A 741 -0.90 -17.51 8.83
CA GLY A 741 0.16 -16.53 8.63
C GLY A 741 1.01 -16.80 7.40
N THR A 742 1.15 -18.06 7.00
CA THR A 742 1.95 -18.48 5.82
C THR A 742 1.23 -18.26 4.48
N TRP A 743 0.02 -17.69 4.49
CA TRP A 743 -0.60 -17.12 3.28
C TRP A 743 0.01 -15.77 2.89
N SER A 744 0.44 -14.91 3.80
CA SER A 744 1.00 -13.59 3.43
C SER A 744 2.51 -13.50 3.56
N ARG A 745 3.13 -14.52 4.17
CA ARG A 745 4.55 -14.55 4.54
C ARG A 745 5.18 -15.89 4.21
N THR A 746 6.48 -15.90 3.96
CA THR A 746 7.24 -17.16 4.05
C THR A 746 7.30 -17.60 5.52
N GLN A 747 7.55 -18.88 5.74
CA GLN A 747 7.81 -19.43 7.07
C GLN A 747 9.00 -18.74 7.77
N SER A 748 10.01 -18.33 7.00
CA SER A 748 11.18 -17.62 7.50
C SER A 748 10.91 -16.14 7.83
N MET A 749 9.84 -15.53 7.31
CA MET A 749 9.39 -14.17 7.67
C MET A 749 8.57 -14.14 8.98
N GLY A 750 8.21 -15.32 9.52
CA GLY A 750 7.34 -15.46 10.67
C GLY A 750 8.03 -15.90 11.95
N TRP A 751 7.53 -15.41 13.10
CA TRP A 751 7.70 -16.11 14.38
C TRP A 751 6.36 -16.45 15.04
N MET A 752 6.38 -17.48 15.87
CA MET A 752 5.37 -17.72 16.91
C MET A 752 5.94 -17.43 18.29
N PHE A 753 5.09 -17.00 19.21
CA PHE A 753 5.50 -16.81 20.60
C PHE A 753 5.24 -18.08 21.41
N VAL A 754 6.26 -18.56 22.13
CA VAL A 754 6.18 -19.76 22.98
C VAL A 754 6.65 -19.38 24.39
N PRO A 755 5.74 -18.97 25.28
CA PRO A 755 6.10 -18.69 26.67
C PRO A 755 6.32 -20.01 27.42
N LEU A 756 7.52 -20.19 27.98
CA LEU A 756 7.86 -21.34 28.80
C LEU A 756 7.33 -21.15 30.24
N SER A 757 7.37 -19.92 30.74
CA SER A 757 6.80 -19.52 32.03
C SER A 757 5.40 -18.92 31.87
N GLN A 758 4.64 -18.79 32.97
CA GLN A 758 3.32 -18.17 32.93
C GLN A 758 3.39 -16.78 32.26
N TYR A 759 2.49 -16.55 31.31
CA TYR A 759 2.37 -15.30 30.58
C TYR A 759 0.91 -14.85 30.55
N HIS A 760 0.67 -13.62 30.97
CA HIS A 760 -0.67 -13.12 31.33
C HIS A 760 -1.34 -14.01 32.41
N GLY A 761 -2.35 -14.80 32.03
CA GLY A 761 -3.12 -15.70 32.91
C GLY A 761 -2.91 -17.19 32.61
N GLY A 762 -3.78 -18.06 33.15
CA GLY A 762 -3.83 -19.50 32.84
C GLY A 762 -3.15 -20.43 33.85
N GLY A 763 -2.26 -19.89 34.69
CA GLY A 763 -1.64 -20.62 35.81
C GLY A 763 -0.92 -21.91 35.39
N ALA A 764 -0.94 -22.90 36.27
CA ALA A 764 -0.22 -24.16 36.09
C ALA A 764 -0.72 -25.01 34.90
N ALA A 765 -1.94 -24.79 34.39
CA ALA A 765 -2.45 -25.53 33.23
C ALA A 765 -1.89 -25.04 31.90
N ALA A 766 -1.46 -23.78 31.84
CA ALA A 766 -0.93 -23.11 30.65
C ALA A 766 0.62 -23.06 30.62
N THR A 767 1.27 -23.17 31.77
CA THR A 767 2.72 -23.01 31.94
C THR A 767 3.50 -24.27 31.53
N ILE A 768 4.65 -24.15 30.85
CA ILE A 768 5.47 -25.29 30.43
C ILE A 768 6.57 -25.62 31.46
N GLU A 769 7.07 -24.64 32.20
CA GLU A 769 8.00 -24.86 33.31
C GLU A 769 7.32 -25.58 34.49
N PRO A 770 8.00 -26.56 35.14
CA PRO A 770 9.29 -27.15 34.78
C PRO A 770 9.21 -28.03 33.53
N LEU A 771 10.12 -27.82 32.58
CA LEU A 771 10.10 -28.42 31.24
C LEU A 771 10.02 -29.95 31.30
N ARG A 772 10.76 -30.60 32.22
CA ARG A 772 10.75 -32.07 32.36
C ARG A 772 9.38 -32.65 32.68
N GLN A 773 8.56 -31.93 33.46
CA GLN A 773 7.22 -32.39 33.84
C GLN A 773 6.22 -32.28 32.70
N HIS A 774 6.53 -31.50 31.67
CA HIS A 774 5.66 -31.21 30.53
C HIS A 774 6.34 -31.58 29.20
N LEU A 775 7.27 -32.55 29.24
CA LEU A 775 8.10 -32.97 28.11
C LEU A 775 7.30 -33.29 26.82
N PRO A 776 6.16 -34.01 26.85
CA PRO A 776 5.40 -34.29 25.62
C PRO A 776 4.88 -33.02 24.94
N HIS A 777 4.37 -32.06 25.72
CA HIS A 777 3.92 -30.77 25.19
C HIS A 777 5.09 -29.95 24.65
N TYR A 778 6.21 -29.91 25.40
CA TYR A 778 7.41 -29.19 24.96
C TYR A 778 7.98 -29.76 23.65
N GLU A 779 8.01 -31.09 23.52
CA GLU A 779 8.37 -31.77 22.27
C GLU A 779 7.42 -31.41 21.12
N ALA A 780 6.12 -31.37 21.38
CA ALA A 780 5.12 -31.03 20.37
C ALA A 780 5.30 -29.61 19.81
N ARG A 781 5.64 -28.62 20.65
CA ARG A 781 5.93 -27.25 20.18
C ARG A 781 7.06 -27.23 19.15
N PHE A 782 8.19 -27.87 19.45
CA PHE A 782 9.30 -27.97 18.49
C PHE A 782 8.90 -28.66 17.19
N ALA A 783 8.20 -29.79 17.28
CA ALA A 783 7.77 -30.55 16.10
C ALA A 783 6.82 -29.76 15.20
N ASN A 784 5.90 -28.99 15.79
CA ASN A 784 4.95 -28.15 15.07
C ASN A 784 5.68 -27.02 14.35
N LEU A 785 6.48 -26.25 15.09
CA LEU A 785 7.15 -25.05 14.58
C LEU A 785 8.18 -25.38 13.51
N LEU A 786 9.11 -26.28 13.84
CA LEU A 786 10.21 -26.64 12.95
C LEU A 786 9.73 -27.47 11.76
N GLY A 787 8.65 -28.25 11.91
CA GLY A 787 7.98 -28.91 10.78
C GLY A 787 7.41 -27.92 9.76
N TYR A 788 6.97 -26.74 10.19
CA TYR A 788 6.54 -25.65 9.30
C TYR A 788 7.70 -24.76 8.84
N GLY A 789 8.95 -24.99 9.27
CA GLY A 789 10.08 -24.09 9.02
C GLY A 789 9.94 -22.73 9.73
N VAL A 790 9.02 -22.63 10.69
CA VAL A 790 8.77 -21.41 11.47
C VAL A 790 9.58 -21.46 12.75
N GLN A 791 10.26 -20.35 13.04
CA GLN A 791 10.99 -20.17 14.28
C GLN A 791 10.07 -19.61 15.36
N ALA A 792 10.42 -19.83 16.62
CA ALA A 792 9.66 -19.26 17.73
C ALA A 792 10.52 -18.44 18.67
N CYS A 793 9.89 -17.45 19.25
CA CYS A 793 10.37 -16.78 20.45
C CYS A 793 10.13 -17.71 21.64
N PHE A 794 11.01 -18.70 21.83
CA PHE A 794 11.00 -19.54 23.04
C PHE A 794 11.41 -18.67 24.23
N ARG A 795 10.44 -18.23 25.02
CA ARG A 795 10.66 -17.23 26.06
C ARG A 795 10.59 -17.83 27.45
N GLY A 796 11.71 -17.80 28.18
CA GLY A 796 11.76 -18.36 29.53
C GLY A 796 13.13 -18.24 30.20
N PRO A 797 13.31 -18.92 31.35
CA PRO A 797 14.57 -18.89 32.08
C PRO A 797 15.65 -19.78 31.44
N ARG A 798 15.29 -20.84 30.72
CA ARG A 798 16.24 -21.82 30.13
C ARG A 798 15.63 -22.59 28.96
N LEU A 799 16.48 -23.24 28.15
CA LEU A 799 16.08 -24.13 27.04
C LEU A 799 15.89 -25.58 27.51
N TYR A 800 16.61 -26.00 28.55
CA TYR A 800 16.42 -27.32 29.16
C TYR A 800 16.70 -27.28 30.66
N ASP A 801 16.09 -28.20 31.39
CA ASP A 801 16.18 -28.37 32.85
C ASP A 801 16.61 -29.79 33.27
N SER A 802 16.78 -30.70 32.30
CA SER A 802 17.24 -32.07 32.49
C SER A 802 17.87 -32.62 31.21
N GLU A 803 18.53 -33.77 31.29
CA GLU A 803 19.09 -34.43 30.09
C GLU A 803 17.98 -34.91 29.14
N GLU A 804 16.80 -35.25 29.64
CA GLU A 804 15.65 -35.62 28.79
C GLU A 804 15.10 -34.43 28.01
N THR A 805 14.95 -33.26 28.64
CA THR A 805 14.51 -32.04 27.93
C THR A 805 15.54 -31.60 26.91
N LYS A 806 16.82 -31.63 27.26
CA LYS A 806 17.93 -31.37 26.35
C LYS A 806 17.96 -32.31 25.15
N ALA A 807 17.71 -33.61 25.36
CA ALA A 807 17.65 -34.60 24.29
C ALA A 807 16.50 -34.29 23.31
N VAL A 808 15.34 -33.87 23.82
CA VAL A 808 14.20 -33.42 22.98
C VAL A 808 14.57 -32.20 22.14
N VAL A 809 15.19 -31.18 22.73
CA VAL A 809 15.63 -29.99 21.98
C VAL A 809 16.63 -30.38 20.89
N LYS A 810 17.66 -31.17 21.24
CA LYS A 810 18.67 -31.65 20.28
C LYS A 810 18.06 -32.44 19.13
N LYS A 811 17.09 -33.30 19.40
CA LYS A 811 16.38 -34.10 18.38
C LYS A 811 15.75 -33.19 17.32
N TRP A 812 14.96 -32.20 17.73
CA TRP A 812 14.24 -31.36 16.77
C TRP A 812 15.12 -30.29 16.12
N VAL A 813 16.12 -29.77 16.82
CA VAL A 813 17.14 -28.90 16.21
C VAL A 813 17.92 -29.68 15.14
N SER A 814 18.29 -30.93 15.40
CA SER A 814 18.98 -31.78 14.42
C SER A 814 18.08 -32.05 13.20
N PHE A 815 16.81 -32.38 13.42
CA PHE A 815 15.82 -32.54 12.35
C PHE A 815 15.72 -31.29 11.48
N TYR A 816 15.55 -30.10 12.08
CA TYR A 816 15.49 -28.85 11.34
C TYR A 816 16.76 -28.59 10.54
N LYS A 817 17.93 -28.75 11.15
CA LYS A 817 19.22 -28.52 10.47
C LYS A 817 19.45 -29.50 9.32
N GLN A 818 19.05 -30.76 9.48
CA GLN A 818 19.15 -31.78 8.43
C GLN A 818 18.29 -31.43 7.21
N HIS A 819 17.10 -30.88 7.43
CA HIS A 819 16.11 -30.56 6.39
C HIS A 819 16.00 -29.05 6.11
N ARG A 820 17.01 -28.25 6.51
CA ARG A 820 16.93 -26.79 6.52
C ARG A 820 16.65 -26.21 5.13
N ASP A 821 17.19 -26.80 4.07
CA ASP A 821 16.97 -26.30 2.70
C ASP A 821 15.49 -26.36 2.28
N VAL A 822 14.80 -27.50 2.42
CA VAL A 822 13.37 -27.59 2.08
C VAL A 822 12.51 -26.78 3.05
N LEU A 823 12.90 -26.68 4.32
CA LEU A 823 12.17 -25.93 5.35
C LEU A 823 12.31 -24.42 5.21
N ASP A 824 13.46 -23.89 4.79
CA ASP A 824 13.71 -22.44 4.67
C ASP A 824 13.43 -21.92 3.25
N ASN A 825 13.78 -22.70 2.22
CA ASN A 825 13.65 -22.32 0.81
C ASN A 825 12.45 -22.95 0.11
N GLY A 826 11.81 -23.99 0.68
CA GLY A 826 10.57 -24.52 0.15
C GLY A 826 9.41 -23.54 0.30
N GLU A 827 8.50 -23.52 -0.65
CA GLU A 827 7.23 -22.80 -0.51
C GLU A 827 6.20 -23.69 0.18
N ILE A 828 5.40 -23.13 1.10
CA ILE A 828 4.31 -23.89 1.74
C ILE A 828 3.10 -23.95 0.80
N ILE A 829 2.66 -25.16 0.49
CA ILE A 829 1.39 -25.49 -0.14
C ILE A 829 0.42 -25.99 0.95
N HIS A 830 -0.71 -25.31 1.08
CA HIS A 830 -1.66 -25.55 2.15
C HIS A 830 -2.56 -26.75 1.82
N LEU A 831 -2.55 -27.79 2.68
CA LEU A 831 -3.39 -28.98 2.46
C LEU A 831 -4.67 -28.91 3.29
N ARG A 832 -4.56 -29.06 4.61
CA ARG A 832 -5.71 -29.04 5.51
C ARG A 832 -5.40 -28.23 6.76
N ARG A 833 -6.18 -27.15 6.94
CA ARG A 833 -6.09 -26.27 8.11
C ARG A 833 -6.38 -27.03 9.41
N PRO A 834 -5.64 -26.78 10.51
CA PRO A 834 -5.91 -27.41 11.79
C PRO A 834 -7.30 -27.09 12.34
N SER A 835 -8.00 -28.12 12.79
CA SER A 835 -9.39 -28.02 13.28
C SER A 835 -9.65 -28.79 14.59
N GLY A 836 -8.71 -29.62 15.05
CA GLY A 836 -8.90 -30.50 16.19
C GLY A 836 -9.81 -31.72 15.94
N ARG A 837 -10.36 -31.88 14.72
CA ARG A 837 -11.35 -32.94 14.41
C ARG A 837 -10.81 -34.10 13.57
N ASP A 838 -9.69 -33.89 12.89
CA ASP A 838 -9.03 -34.88 12.04
C ASP A 838 -7.59 -34.41 11.78
N TRP A 839 -6.84 -35.12 10.93
CA TRP A 839 -5.49 -34.70 10.54
C TRP A 839 -5.43 -33.27 9.98
N ASP A 840 -4.29 -32.62 10.17
CA ASP A 840 -3.93 -31.34 9.57
C ASP A 840 -2.52 -31.39 8.98
N GLY A 841 -2.21 -30.50 8.04
CA GLY A 841 -0.89 -30.54 7.41
C GLY A 841 -0.67 -29.61 6.21
N ILE A 842 0.60 -29.56 5.82
CA ILE A 842 1.14 -28.75 4.72
C ILE A 842 2.18 -29.54 3.93
N LEU A 843 2.51 -29.06 2.73
CA LEU A 843 3.63 -29.52 1.93
C LEU A 843 4.60 -28.36 1.71
N HIS A 844 5.87 -28.52 2.09
CA HIS A 844 6.95 -27.70 1.58
C HIS A 844 7.32 -28.16 0.17
N ALA A 845 7.42 -27.24 -0.78
CA ALA A 845 7.78 -27.51 -2.16
C ALA A 845 9.04 -26.73 -2.55
N ASN A 846 10.13 -27.44 -2.82
CA ASN A 846 11.44 -26.88 -3.16
C ASN A 846 11.96 -27.49 -4.48
N PRO A 847 11.41 -27.11 -5.64
CA PRO A 847 11.62 -27.82 -6.90
C PRO A 847 13.08 -27.81 -7.40
N LEU A 848 13.90 -26.89 -6.90
CA LEU A 848 15.32 -26.78 -7.25
C LEU A 848 16.25 -27.25 -6.12
N GLY A 849 15.70 -27.73 -5.01
CA GLY A 849 16.44 -28.25 -3.87
C GLY A 849 16.76 -29.73 -3.98
N LYS A 850 17.52 -30.25 -3.00
CA LYS A 850 17.82 -31.69 -2.89
C LYS A 850 16.56 -32.49 -2.53
N GLU A 851 15.79 -31.97 -1.58
CA GLU A 851 14.49 -32.48 -1.17
C GLU A 851 13.43 -31.66 -1.92
N GLN A 852 12.83 -32.23 -2.97
CA GLN A 852 11.87 -31.51 -3.81
C GLN A 852 10.55 -31.22 -3.08
N GLY A 853 10.22 -31.98 -2.04
CA GLY A 853 9.20 -31.59 -1.10
C GLY A 853 9.30 -32.30 0.25
N MET A 854 8.62 -31.73 1.24
CA MET A 854 8.48 -32.29 2.58
C MET A 854 7.05 -32.08 3.07
N LEU A 855 6.32 -33.19 3.25
CA LEU A 855 4.95 -33.20 3.74
C LEU A 855 4.98 -33.37 5.27
N CYS A 856 4.30 -32.47 5.97
CA CYS A 856 4.20 -32.45 7.43
C CYS A 856 2.74 -32.66 7.82
N ILE A 857 2.44 -33.77 8.51
CA ILE A 857 1.07 -34.15 8.88
C ILE A 857 0.99 -34.39 10.38
N TYR A 858 -0.09 -33.89 10.98
CA TYR A 858 -0.36 -33.92 12.41
C TYR A 858 -1.72 -34.60 12.66
N ASN A 859 -1.84 -35.31 13.78
CA ASN A 859 -3.10 -35.86 14.27
C ASN A 859 -3.41 -35.27 15.66
N PRO A 860 -4.39 -34.36 15.79
CA PRO A 860 -4.76 -33.79 17.08
C PRO A 860 -5.61 -34.72 17.95
N LEU A 861 -6.05 -35.88 17.45
CA LEU A 861 -6.95 -36.78 18.16
C LEU A 861 -6.22 -37.63 19.20
N ASN A 862 -6.98 -38.08 20.21
CA ASN A 862 -6.48 -38.97 21.26
C ASN A 862 -6.34 -40.44 20.80
N GLU A 863 -6.65 -40.73 19.55
CA GLU A 863 -6.55 -42.05 18.95
C GLU A 863 -5.71 -42.00 17.66
N GLU A 864 -5.10 -43.12 17.34
CA GLU A 864 -4.38 -43.30 16.09
C GLU A 864 -5.35 -43.32 14.90
N ILE A 865 -4.98 -42.65 13.81
CA ILE A 865 -5.80 -42.61 12.60
C ILE A 865 -5.02 -43.12 11.39
N THR A 866 -5.75 -43.73 10.46
CA THR A 866 -5.24 -44.02 9.11
C THR A 866 -6.03 -43.20 8.10
N ARG A 867 -5.33 -42.49 7.21
CA ARG A 867 -5.91 -41.62 6.19
C ARG A 867 -5.18 -41.77 4.87
N SER A 868 -5.92 -41.73 3.77
CA SER A 868 -5.34 -41.62 2.42
C SER A 868 -5.21 -40.14 2.07
N ILE A 869 -3.98 -39.64 2.07
CA ILE A 869 -3.66 -38.23 1.84
C ILE A 869 -3.35 -38.02 0.36
N ARG A 870 -4.12 -37.14 -0.29
CA ARG A 870 -3.85 -36.71 -1.67
C ARG A 870 -2.90 -35.53 -1.63
N VAL A 871 -1.70 -35.68 -2.17
CA VAL A 871 -0.62 -34.68 -2.13
C VAL A 871 -0.42 -34.08 -3.53
N PRO A 872 -0.52 -32.75 -3.69
CA PRO A 872 -0.25 -32.09 -4.96
C PRO A 872 1.26 -32.06 -5.25
N MET A 873 1.67 -32.46 -6.45
CA MET A 873 3.08 -32.58 -6.86
C MET A 873 3.52 -31.49 -7.82
N HIS A 874 2.60 -30.62 -8.28
CA HIS A 874 2.92 -29.61 -9.30
C HIS A 874 4.11 -28.73 -8.90
N TYR A 875 4.05 -28.12 -7.71
CA TYR A 875 5.04 -27.16 -7.22
C TYR A 875 6.34 -27.81 -6.71
N THR A 876 6.38 -29.13 -6.50
CA THR A 876 7.63 -29.84 -6.17
C THR A 876 8.51 -30.04 -7.40
N GLY A 877 7.99 -29.79 -8.61
CA GLY A 877 8.70 -30.00 -9.87
C GLY A 877 8.91 -31.48 -10.23
N LEU A 878 8.48 -32.42 -9.39
CA LEU A 878 8.55 -33.85 -9.65
C LEU A 878 7.50 -34.25 -10.70
N ARG A 879 7.87 -35.17 -11.59
CA ARG A 879 7.05 -35.67 -12.71
C ARG A 879 7.21 -37.18 -12.82
N ASP A 880 6.15 -37.86 -13.25
CA ASP A 880 6.05 -39.32 -13.49
C ASP A 880 6.24 -40.21 -12.25
N ASN A 881 7.35 -40.08 -11.53
CA ASN A 881 7.65 -40.82 -10.31
C ASN A 881 8.32 -39.93 -9.25
N CYS A 882 8.26 -40.38 -8.00
CA CYS A 882 9.01 -39.80 -6.89
C CYS A 882 9.49 -40.89 -5.92
N GLN A 883 10.61 -40.65 -5.27
CA GLN A 883 11.04 -41.39 -4.09
C GLN A 883 10.41 -40.80 -2.84
N ILE A 884 9.90 -41.68 -1.98
CA ILE A 884 9.19 -41.31 -0.76
C ILE A 884 9.82 -41.99 0.44
N SER A 885 10.34 -41.20 1.38
CA SER A 885 10.79 -41.67 2.69
C SER A 885 9.86 -41.13 3.78
N ILE A 886 9.38 -42.01 4.66
CA ILE A 886 8.47 -41.66 5.75
C ILE A 886 9.25 -41.77 7.05
N ASP A 887 9.38 -40.66 7.79
CA ASP A 887 10.17 -40.56 9.04
C ASP A 887 11.58 -41.15 8.98
N GLY A 888 12.23 -41.09 7.81
CA GLY A 888 13.58 -41.63 7.61
C GLY A 888 13.64 -43.11 7.22
N ASP A 889 12.49 -43.77 7.01
CA ASP A 889 12.44 -45.11 6.42
C ASP A 889 13.09 -45.14 5.03
N GLU A 890 13.52 -46.33 4.58
CA GLU A 890 14.08 -46.51 3.23
C GLU A 890 13.14 -45.96 2.14
N PRO A 891 13.65 -45.11 1.21
CA PRO A 891 12.83 -44.51 0.17
C PRO A 891 12.16 -45.55 -0.72
N LYS A 892 10.88 -45.33 -1.03
CA LYS A 892 10.08 -46.16 -1.94
C LYS A 892 9.58 -45.33 -3.11
N THR A 893 9.67 -45.90 -4.30
CA THR A 893 9.18 -45.26 -5.52
C THR A 893 7.65 -45.28 -5.58
N ARG A 894 7.06 -44.13 -5.95
CA ARG A 894 5.63 -43.98 -6.24
C ARG A 894 5.43 -43.24 -7.55
N ALA A 895 4.51 -43.74 -8.36
CA ALA A 895 4.05 -43.05 -9.56
C ALA A 895 3.22 -41.81 -9.18
N ILE A 896 3.43 -40.73 -9.91
CA ILE A 896 2.64 -39.50 -9.88
C ILE A 896 1.55 -39.65 -10.94
N ASP A 897 0.30 -39.43 -10.56
CA ASP A 897 -0.82 -39.56 -11.49
C ASP A 897 -0.83 -38.44 -12.56
N GLY A 898 -1.62 -38.64 -13.62
CA GLY A 898 -1.76 -37.66 -14.70
C GLY A 898 -2.34 -36.30 -14.28
N SER A 899 -2.91 -36.21 -13.07
CA SER A 899 -3.38 -34.95 -12.47
C SER A 899 -2.31 -34.29 -11.59
N GLN A 900 -1.06 -34.76 -11.61
CA GLN A 900 0.05 -34.28 -10.78
C GLN A 900 -0.20 -34.47 -9.27
N HIS A 901 -0.73 -35.63 -8.87
CA HIS A 901 -0.89 -35.99 -7.46
C HIS A 901 -0.30 -37.36 -7.14
N ILE A 902 -0.02 -37.58 -5.85
CA ILE A 902 0.14 -38.91 -5.27
C ILE A 902 -0.92 -39.13 -4.18
N THR A 903 -1.30 -40.38 -3.96
CA THR A 903 -2.16 -40.77 -2.84
C THR A 903 -1.36 -41.64 -1.87
N LEU A 904 -1.24 -41.19 -0.61
CA LEU A 904 -0.44 -41.83 0.41
C LEU A 904 -1.31 -42.31 1.57
N PRO A 905 -1.46 -43.63 1.78
CA PRO A 905 -2.05 -44.15 3.01
C PRO A 905 -1.06 -43.95 4.16
N LEU A 906 -1.42 -43.11 5.12
CA LEU A 906 -0.59 -42.78 6.27
C LEU A 906 -1.30 -43.16 7.57
N LYS A 907 -0.55 -43.84 8.42
CA LYS A 907 -0.94 -44.20 9.78
C LYS A 907 -0.27 -43.21 10.75
N ILE A 908 -1.08 -42.39 11.42
CA ILE A 908 -0.62 -41.23 12.20
C ILE A 908 -0.98 -41.46 13.68
N PRO A 909 0.00 -41.53 14.60
CA PRO A 909 -0.25 -41.77 16.02
C PRO A 909 -1.18 -40.74 16.66
N ALA A 910 -1.85 -41.10 17.76
CA ALA A 910 -2.61 -40.18 18.60
C ALA A 910 -1.73 -39.01 19.06
N GLN A 911 -2.24 -37.78 18.95
CA GLN A 911 -1.50 -36.54 19.28
C GLN A 911 -0.11 -36.47 18.62
N GLY A 912 0.03 -37.14 17.47
CA GLY A 912 1.30 -37.42 16.82
C GLY A 912 1.49 -36.65 15.52
N ARG A 913 2.62 -36.93 14.87
CA ARG A 913 2.97 -36.38 13.55
C ARG A 913 3.71 -37.41 12.69
N ARG A 914 3.72 -37.19 11.38
CA ARG A 914 4.51 -37.91 10.38
C ARG A 914 5.15 -36.90 9.43
N PHE A 915 6.38 -37.16 9.02
CA PHE A 915 7.07 -36.40 7.98
C PHE A 915 7.35 -37.29 6.79
N VAL A 916 7.16 -36.75 5.58
CA VAL A 916 7.39 -37.49 4.35
C VAL A 916 8.26 -36.65 3.42
N ILE A 917 9.45 -37.17 3.12
CA ILE A 917 10.38 -36.55 2.17
C ILE A 917 10.06 -37.04 0.76
N LEU A 918 9.96 -36.10 -0.17
CA LEU A 918 9.69 -36.32 -1.59
C LEU A 918 10.94 -35.93 -2.38
N GLN A 919 11.49 -36.89 -3.12
CA GLN A 919 12.68 -36.72 -3.92
C GLN A 919 12.50 -37.28 -5.34
N LYS A 920 13.38 -36.87 -6.25
CA LYS A 920 13.43 -37.40 -7.62
C LYS A 920 13.74 -38.89 -7.69
#